data_AF-A0A1G8CHR3-F1
#
_entry.id   AF-A0A1G8CHR3-F1
#
_cell.length_a   1.000
_cell.length_b   1.000
_cell.length_c   1.000
_cell.angle_alpha   90.00
_cell.angle_beta   90.00
_cell.angle_gamma   90.00
#
_symmetry.space_group_name_H-M   'P 1'
#
loop_
_entity.id
_entity.type
_entity.pdbx_description
1 polymer ?
#
loop_
_entity_poly.entity_id
_entity_poly.type
_entity_poly.pdbx_seq_one_letter_code
_entity_poly.pdbx_strand_id
1 'polypeptide(L)'
;MIARPCRGLVALVLLVAILAGLPWALLALGMPYLPDHLPSVAEASAALYGIQDGRLLLGALVVGGWLAWVYLVVSTVIELVAALHDQTHRPRPGRRRAGRALTGVLVMWLMAAFTSQAVAAPALAAPVTSTAPGRLDAEHEQTAGPQYTVRDRDTLWDIASRELGDPLRWREILEINVGREQPDGGRLTTGALLRTGWILELPVAAPPPDVVTVRRGDTLAAIAARTLHDSARFPELFDANVGRPQPDGQTLRDANVIRPGWLLRIPQAGPPGTVDIVPPPHEQPRTSQSPSAQPTTPQPTTPPSTTTTVSAPTRTPPPTVAQSPPADSDPSAAIITWGGAGLAAAGIVGALALLRRRQQRARRYRHQIAVPSSEPGRYEVAAAETARPSDADLITLALCSLPADTDPPDLRAVMLHPDGVELDFADQTQLPPPYLVGASATSWLLPVESGLALPDEPLNPYPAVVAIGAAPGRLHLIDLEHHGVVHLDGHPERARDLLRSIVVELGTSRWADATEIITNGLDPDLARLPYSRVRHLPHPADAVATGTQKLRLVESCLAPDDVVVTRRRAEPWSDAWVVTVVALADLDAHEDLPELLAHLHSGPRRSVVFLLANGPTDLAGYRIHVHEDGAITTPDTTPEGLIAEQMSATFATNLLDVIGTTYAPDQPVPAAAEDQQSWATDMAADGAWTPPAVDVTNPWQQTMLFDAAPRPESPPPAEEPTELPQPTSPVVDPAVERALQRVQRDDPDLDADLARWHSSDTPPNPLVGILGPPLMRAPGTVPASRRPWFLEIAVYLALHPRGVSADKLATDLWPADRQAKESTVRRALVDVRAWAGHAPDDPNDFYLPAGTPGVATQYRLTRFLLDWDLFRRLRKRANALAKAGRVEDAVADYSAALQLIRGPILRSEREHGYGWLRNPDQHLDSIIPGWVVDTAHELVDLTLEHRDLDTARWAAEASRLADPDLTHDRPLLDLMRIAHAEGNLAEMREHADLLLSERGFEVGEDLPSESFAVFHELFPHGIDGRR
;
A
#
# COMPACT_ATOMS: atom_id res chain seq x y z
N MET A 1 -24.82 -30.85 58.31
CA MET A 1 -24.58 -29.64 59.14
C MET A 1 -23.16 -29.07 59.05
N ILE A 2 -22.18 -29.74 58.42
CA ILE A 2 -20.75 -29.33 58.38
C ILE A 2 -20.42 -28.31 57.27
N ALA A 3 -21.25 -28.19 56.22
CA ALA A 3 -20.96 -27.33 55.06
C ALA A 3 -21.02 -25.81 55.32
N ARG A 4 -21.70 -25.37 56.39
CA ARG A 4 -21.78 -23.94 56.76
C ARG A 4 -20.53 -23.43 57.49
N PRO A 5 -20.00 -24.10 58.53
CA PRO A 5 -18.77 -23.64 59.19
C PRO A 5 -17.54 -23.72 58.26
N CYS A 6 -17.44 -24.73 57.38
CA CYS A 6 -16.34 -24.79 56.41
C CYS A 6 -16.35 -23.62 55.42
N ARG A 7 -17.52 -23.21 54.91
CA ARG A 7 -17.62 -22.03 54.04
C ARG A 7 -17.26 -20.74 54.74
N GLY A 8 -17.64 -20.59 56.02
CA GLY A 8 -17.23 -19.45 56.84
C GLY A 8 -15.73 -19.39 57.06
N LEU A 9 -15.11 -20.55 57.33
CA LEU A 9 -13.66 -20.65 57.51
C LEU A 9 -12.89 -20.33 56.22
N VAL A 10 -13.33 -20.86 55.07
CA VAL A 10 -12.72 -20.57 53.76
C VAL A 10 -12.84 -19.09 53.41
N ALA A 11 -14.00 -18.47 53.65
CA ALA A 11 -14.20 -17.04 53.42
C ALA A 11 -13.32 -16.19 54.33
N LEU A 12 -13.13 -16.59 55.60
CA LEU A 12 -12.23 -15.90 56.53
C LEU A 12 -10.77 -16.01 56.08
N VAL A 13 -10.33 -17.20 55.66
CA VAL A 13 -8.97 -17.42 55.14
C VAL A 13 -8.71 -16.59 53.89
N LEU A 14 -9.65 -16.56 52.94
CA LEU A 14 -9.55 -15.73 51.74
C LEU A 14 -9.49 -14.24 52.07
N LEU A 15 -10.31 -13.78 53.02
CA LEU A 15 -10.30 -12.38 53.46
C LEU A 15 -8.94 -12.01 54.09
N VAL A 16 -8.40 -12.87 54.95
CA VAL A 16 -7.07 -12.67 55.55
C VAL A 16 -5.97 -12.68 54.48
N ALA A 17 -6.06 -13.59 53.50
CA ALA A 17 -5.11 -13.65 52.39
C ALA A 17 -5.13 -12.36 51.54
N ILE A 18 -6.29 -11.76 51.30
CA ILE A 18 -6.39 -10.49 50.57
C ILE A 18 -5.90 -9.32 51.43
N LEU A 19 -6.29 -9.27 52.71
CA LEU A 19 -5.94 -8.15 53.59
C LEU A 19 -4.44 -8.09 53.92
N ALA A 20 -3.77 -9.25 54.05
CA ALA A 20 -2.34 -9.32 54.38
C ALA A 20 -1.45 -9.61 53.16
N GLY A 21 -1.91 -10.44 52.23
CA GLY A 21 -1.14 -10.84 51.05
C GLY A 21 -1.05 -9.74 49.99
N LEU A 22 -2.11 -8.94 49.79
CA LEU A 22 -2.08 -7.86 48.79
C LEU A 22 -1.08 -6.75 49.15
N PRO A 23 -1.01 -6.23 50.40
CA PRO A 23 0.04 -5.29 50.79
C PRO A 23 1.44 -5.88 50.67
N TRP A 24 1.61 -7.15 51.03
CA TRP A 24 2.91 -7.82 50.90
C TRP A 24 3.35 -7.91 49.44
N ALA A 25 2.44 -8.27 48.52
CA ALA A 25 2.72 -8.29 47.08
C ALA A 25 3.01 -6.88 46.53
N LEU A 26 2.22 -5.88 46.91
CA LEU A 26 2.44 -4.48 46.52
C LEU A 26 3.78 -3.93 47.03
N LEU A 27 4.24 -4.36 48.21
CA LEU A 27 5.58 -4.01 48.73
C LEU A 27 6.69 -4.78 48.02
N ALA A 28 6.53 -6.09 47.85
CA ALA A 28 7.58 -6.94 47.28
C ALA A 28 7.82 -6.66 45.79
N LEU A 29 6.75 -6.39 45.04
CA LEU A 29 6.80 -6.18 43.58
C LEU A 29 6.76 -4.70 43.21
N GLY A 30 6.14 -3.82 44.02
CA GLY A 30 5.91 -2.43 43.64
C GLY A 30 7.01 -1.44 44.05
N MET A 31 7.82 -1.76 45.06
CA MET A 31 8.88 -0.88 45.56
C MET A 31 9.92 -0.44 44.51
N PRO A 32 10.33 -1.28 43.52
CA PRO A 32 11.27 -0.87 42.47
C PRO A 32 10.71 0.16 41.48
N TYR A 33 9.39 0.38 41.47
CA TYR A 33 8.69 1.23 40.49
C TYR A 33 8.18 2.55 41.07
N LEU A 34 8.38 2.78 42.37
CA LEU A 34 8.05 4.03 43.03
C LEU A 34 9.29 4.93 43.08
N PRO A 35 9.18 6.21 42.70
CA PRO A 35 10.30 7.13 42.79
C PRO A 35 10.70 7.38 44.25
N ASP A 36 12.00 7.53 44.50
CA ASP A 36 12.56 7.83 45.85
C ASP A 36 12.15 9.21 46.40
N HIS A 37 11.43 10.01 45.60
CA HIS A 37 10.91 11.33 45.93
C HIS A 37 9.52 11.54 45.30
N LEU A 38 8.75 12.49 45.84
CA LEU A 38 7.48 12.89 45.26
C LEU A 38 7.73 13.63 43.93
N PRO A 39 7.24 13.14 42.78
CA PRO A 39 7.48 13.76 41.49
C PRO A 39 6.80 15.12 41.40
N SER A 40 7.43 16.07 40.71
CA SER A 40 6.84 17.37 40.40
C SER A 40 5.75 17.28 39.34
N VAL A 41 4.87 18.28 39.26
CA VAL A 41 3.76 18.31 38.27
C VAL A 41 4.30 18.28 36.83
N ALA A 42 5.46 18.89 36.59
CA ALA A 42 6.12 18.91 35.28
C ALA A 42 6.72 17.54 34.89
N GLU A 43 7.30 16.82 35.84
CA GLU A 43 7.81 15.45 35.62
C GLU A 43 6.66 14.47 35.41
N ALA A 44 5.56 14.62 36.15
CA ALA A 44 4.35 13.82 35.95
C ALA A 44 3.71 14.07 34.58
N SER A 45 3.69 15.32 34.09
CA SER A 45 3.16 15.64 32.76
C SER A 45 4.08 15.18 31.63
N ALA A 46 5.40 15.41 31.73
CA ALA A 46 6.36 15.02 30.69
C ALA A 46 6.37 13.51 30.48
N ALA A 47 6.12 12.74 31.54
CA ALA A 47 6.16 11.30 31.51
C ALA A 47 4.80 10.63 31.19
N LEU A 48 3.70 11.39 31.15
CA LEU A 48 2.41 10.97 30.61
C LEU A 48 2.37 11.00 29.06
N TYR A 49 3.30 11.74 28.44
CA TYR A 49 3.43 11.87 26.99
C TYR A 49 4.67 11.16 26.41
N GLY A 50 5.57 10.63 27.24
CA GLY A 50 6.74 9.86 26.81
C GLY A 50 6.44 8.36 26.66
N ILE A 51 6.62 7.82 25.45
CA ILE A 51 6.22 6.44 25.07
C ILE A 51 7.18 5.35 25.58
N GLN A 52 8.33 5.69 26.17
CA GLN A 52 9.49 4.79 26.13
C GLN A 52 9.76 3.92 27.38
N ASP A 53 9.16 4.14 28.55
CA ASP A 53 9.47 3.32 29.74
C ASP A 53 8.22 3.01 30.59
N GLY A 54 7.61 1.82 30.42
CA GLY A 54 6.40 1.36 31.13
C GLY A 54 6.46 1.32 32.68
N ARG A 55 7.54 1.82 33.29
CA ARG A 55 7.75 1.95 34.74
C ARG A 55 6.72 2.85 35.43
N LEU A 56 6.25 3.91 34.78
CA LEU A 56 5.26 4.83 35.37
C LEU A 56 3.85 4.28 35.33
N LEU A 57 3.49 3.52 34.30
CA LEU A 57 2.25 2.73 34.28
C LEU A 57 2.26 1.75 35.46
N LEU A 58 3.37 1.01 35.64
CA LEU A 58 3.55 0.09 36.77
C LEU A 58 3.51 0.83 38.13
N GLY A 59 4.14 2.00 38.26
CA GLY A 59 4.07 2.84 39.45
C GLY A 59 2.66 3.37 39.76
N ALA A 60 1.93 3.84 38.74
CA ALA A 60 0.54 4.28 38.86
C ALA A 60 -0.39 3.12 39.25
N LEU A 61 -0.15 1.92 38.70
CA LEU A 61 -0.85 0.70 39.10
C LEU A 61 -0.58 0.41 40.58
N VAL A 62 0.67 0.46 41.06
CA VAL A 62 1.03 0.22 42.47
C VAL A 62 0.30 1.20 43.40
N VAL A 63 0.26 2.49 43.07
CA VAL A 63 -0.50 3.50 43.83
C VAL A 63 -2.00 3.20 43.81
N GLY A 64 -2.56 2.86 42.64
CA GLY A 64 -3.95 2.42 42.49
C GLY A 64 -4.28 1.18 43.34
N GLY A 65 -3.36 0.22 43.41
CA GLY A 65 -3.48 -0.98 44.25
C GLY A 65 -3.54 -0.65 45.75
N TRP A 66 -2.70 0.27 46.22
CA TRP A 66 -2.74 0.76 47.60
C TRP A 66 -4.06 1.47 47.94
N LEU A 67 -4.56 2.33 47.05
CA LEU A 67 -5.84 3.02 47.24
C LEU A 67 -7.01 2.04 47.27
N ALA A 68 -7.01 1.04 46.39
CA ALA A 68 -8.02 -0.03 46.38
C ALA A 68 -7.96 -0.87 47.68
N TRP A 69 -6.77 -1.19 48.16
CA TRP A 69 -6.60 -1.91 49.43
C TRP A 69 -7.11 -1.10 50.63
N VAL A 70 -6.75 0.18 50.73
CA VAL A 70 -7.24 1.06 51.82
C VAL A 70 -8.76 1.13 51.80
N TYR A 71 -9.36 1.30 50.63
CA TYR A 71 -10.81 1.30 50.48
C TYR A 71 -11.44 -0.04 50.94
N LEU A 72 -10.84 -1.17 50.55
CA LEU A 72 -11.28 -2.51 50.96
C LEU A 72 -11.24 -2.67 52.49
N VAL A 73 -10.14 -2.26 53.14
CA VAL A 73 -9.97 -2.32 54.60
C VAL A 73 -11.03 -1.46 55.29
N VAL A 74 -11.18 -0.21 54.88
CA VAL A 74 -12.16 0.72 55.47
C VAL A 74 -13.59 0.19 55.30
N SER A 75 -13.94 -0.30 54.11
CA SER A 75 -15.24 -0.90 53.85
C SER A 75 -15.49 -2.13 54.74
N THR A 76 -14.49 -3.00 54.88
CA THR A 76 -14.57 -4.21 55.72
C THR A 76 -14.73 -3.85 57.20
N VAL A 77 -14.00 -2.84 57.69
CA VAL A 77 -14.11 -2.35 59.07
C VAL A 77 -15.49 -1.73 59.31
N ILE A 78 -16.00 -0.92 58.38
CA ILE A 78 -17.35 -0.34 58.48
C ILE A 78 -18.42 -1.44 58.54
N GLU A 79 -18.32 -2.46 57.67
CA GLU A 79 -19.26 -3.59 57.69
C GLU A 79 -19.13 -4.42 58.98
N LEU A 80 -17.91 -4.63 59.48
CA LEU A 80 -17.67 -5.35 60.73
C LEU A 80 -18.23 -4.60 61.95
N VAL A 81 -17.99 -3.28 62.04
CA VAL A 81 -18.52 -2.44 63.11
C VAL A 81 -20.04 -2.38 63.05
N ALA A 82 -20.62 -2.25 61.85
CA ALA A 82 -22.07 -2.32 61.67
C ALA A 82 -22.65 -3.69 62.07
N ALA A 83 -21.95 -4.79 61.76
CA ALA A 83 -22.36 -6.14 62.16
C ALA A 83 -22.25 -6.39 63.67
N LEU A 84 -21.32 -5.70 64.36
CA LEU A 84 -21.13 -5.81 65.81
C LEU A 84 -22.09 -4.93 66.61
N HIS A 85 -22.57 -3.81 66.05
CA HIS A 85 -23.46 -2.87 66.74
C HIS A 85 -24.96 -3.21 66.66
N ASP A 86 -25.42 -3.96 65.65
CA ASP A 86 -26.84 -4.19 65.41
C ASP A 86 -27.20 -5.69 65.49
N GLN A 87 -27.75 -6.14 66.63
CA GLN A 87 -28.14 -7.54 66.85
C GLN A 87 -29.51 -7.90 66.25
N THR A 88 -30.23 -6.96 65.63
CA THR A 88 -31.59 -7.20 65.14
C THR A 88 -31.92 -6.43 63.85
N HIS A 89 -31.55 -6.96 62.67
CA HIS A 89 -32.45 -7.20 61.50
C HIS A 89 -31.79 -7.22 60.11
N ARG A 90 -32.36 -8.12 59.28
CA ARG A 90 -32.59 -8.15 57.81
C ARG A 90 -31.69 -7.31 56.87
N PRO A 91 -31.14 -7.93 55.80
CA PRO A 91 -30.24 -7.27 54.85
C PRO A 91 -30.98 -6.25 53.96
N ARG A 92 -30.50 -5.00 53.93
CA ARG A 92 -30.96 -3.96 52.98
C ARG A 92 -30.29 -4.15 51.60
N PRO A 93 -31.00 -4.03 50.45
CA PRO A 93 -30.50 -4.51 49.15
C PRO A 93 -29.56 -3.55 48.41
N GLY A 94 -29.28 -2.35 48.94
CA GLY A 94 -28.63 -1.27 48.19
C GLY A 94 -27.09 -1.25 48.21
N ARG A 95 -26.42 -1.91 49.16
CA ARG A 95 -24.95 -1.78 49.34
C ARG A 95 -24.11 -2.85 48.65
N ARG A 96 -24.71 -3.94 48.12
CA ARG A 96 -23.98 -5.05 47.46
C ARG A 96 -23.46 -4.74 46.05
N ARG A 97 -23.80 -3.59 45.45
CA ARG A 97 -23.30 -3.21 44.12
C ARG A 97 -21.87 -2.68 44.15
N ALA A 98 -21.46 -1.97 45.21
CA ALA A 98 -20.09 -1.46 45.34
C ALA A 98 -19.06 -2.61 45.48
N GLY A 99 -19.37 -3.63 46.28
CA GLY A 99 -18.47 -4.78 46.47
C GLY A 99 -18.25 -5.64 45.22
N ARG A 100 -19.23 -5.74 44.31
CA ARG A 100 -19.11 -6.49 43.05
C ARG A 100 -18.36 -5.74 41.95
N ALA A 101 -18.54 -4.42 41.88
CA ALA A 101 -17.79 -3.58 40.95
C ALA A 101 -16.28 -3.60 41.29
N LEU A 102 -15.93 -3.60 42.58
CA LEU A 102 -14.54 -3.62 43.02
C LEU A 102 -13.83 -4.97 42.87
N THR A 103 -14.51 -6.12 43.05
CA THR A 103 -13.92 -7.41 42.65
C THR A 103 -13.66 -7.47 41.14
N GLY A 104 -14.52 -6.84 40.33
CA GLY A 104 -14.30 -6.71 38.89
C GLY A 104 -13.06 -5.86 38.57
N VAL A 105 -12.89 -4.72 39.25
CA VAL A 105 -11.71 -3.85 39.09
C VAL A 105 -10.43 -4.52 39.61
N LEU A 106 -10.48 -5.25 40.73
CA LEU A 106 -9.31 -5.96 41.28
C LEU A 106 -8.88 -7.14 40.40
N VAL A 107 -9.84 -7.87 39.79
CA VAL A 107 -9.56 -8.94 38.82
C VAL A 107 -9.04 -8.35 37.52
N MET A 108 -9.62 -7.26 37.03
CA MET A 108 -9.14 -6.53 35.85
C MET A 108 -7.73 -5.95 36.08
N TRP A 109 -7.43 -5.52 37.30
CA TRP A 109 -6.10 -5.03 37.71
C TRP A 109 -5.07 -6.17 37.85
N LEU A 110 -5.46 -7.32 38.40
CA LEU A 110 -4.62 -8.54 38.40
C LEU A 110 -4.33 -9.02 36.98
N MET A 111 -5.31 -8.97 36.08
CA MET A 111 -5.11 -9.33 34.66
C MET A 111 -4.16 -8.34 33.95
N ALA A 112 -4.31 -7.03 34.18
CA ALA A 112 -3.43 -6.01 33.60
C ALA A 112 -1.98 -6.09 34.12
N ALA A 113 -1.77 -6.51 35.37
CA ALA A 113 -0.44 -6.65 35.96
C ALA A 113 0.34 -7.89 35.46
N PHE A 114 -0.34 -8.91 34.91
CA PHE A 114 0.32 -10.10 34.33
C PHE A 114 0.56 -9.99 32.82
N THR A 115 -0.04 -9.03 32.12
CA THR A 115 0.14 -8.81 30.68
C THR A 115 1.27 -7.84 30.32
N SER A 116 1.85 -7.13 31.29
CA SER A 116 2.92 -6.15 31.05
C SER A 116 4.29 -6.69 31.44
N GLN A 117 4.82 -7.65 30.66
CA GLN A 117 6.25 -7.82 30.50
C GLN A 117 6.65 -7.21 29.16
N ALA A 118 6.99 -5.92 29.18
CA ALA A 118 7.67 -5.27 28.07
C ALA A 118 9.12 -5.79 28.04
N VAL A 119 9.48 -6.44 26.94
CA VAL A 119 10.83 -6.91 26.65
C VAL A 119 11.71 -5.68 26.39
N ALA A 120 12.64 -5.41 27.31
CA ALA A 120 13.78 -4.55 27.00
C ALA A 120 14.82 -5.41 26.26
N ALA A 121 15.01 -5.14 24.96
CA ALA A 121 16.03 -5.81 24.17
C ALA A 121 17.44 -5.32 24.58
N PRO A 122 18.41 -6.21 24.88
CA PRO A 122 19.80 -5.82 24.98
C PRO A 122 20.42 -5.79 23.59
N ALA A 123 20.95 -4.63 23.19
CA ALA A 123 21.85 -4.49 22.06
C ALA A 123 23.19 -5.18 22.38
N LEU A 124 23.55 -6.22 21.63
CA LEU A 124 24.92 -6.72 21.52
C LEU A 124 25.24 -7.14 20.09
N ALA A 125 26.17 -6.39 19.50
CA ALA A 125 26.78 -6.64 18.21
C ALA A 125 27.76 -7.82 18.25
N ALA A 126 27.74 -8.67 17.21
CA ALA A 126 28.87 -9.46 16.76
C ALA A 126 28.75 -9.76 15.24
N PRO A 127 29.87 -9.81 14.49
CA PRO A 127 29.85 -9.78 13.04
C PRO A 127 29.60 -11.17 12.44
N VAL A 128 28.72 -11.27 11.45
CA VAL A 128 28.53 -12.51 10.67
C VAL A 128 29.10 -12.30 9.27
N THR A 129 30.20 -13.02 9.01
CA THR A 129 30.86 -13.10 7.72
C THR A 129 29.99 -13.95 6.78
N SER A 130 29.32 -13.33 5.80
CA SER A 130 28.59 -14.07 4.77
C SER A 130 29.48 -14.31 3.55
N THR A 131 29.55 -15.58 3.15
CA THR A 131 30.29 -16.10 2.00
C THR A 131 29.27 -16.39 0.91
N ALA A 132 29.36 -15.71 -0.22
CA ALA A 132 28.41 -15.83 -1.34
C ALA A 132 28.64 -17.13 -2.15
N PRO A 133 27.57 -17.86 -2.58
CA PRO A 133 27.68 -18.83 -3.65
C PRO A 133 27.43 -18.17 -5.02
N GLY A 134 28.19 -18.64 -6.01
CA GLY A 134 28.27 -18.08 -7.36
C GLY A 134 27.00 -18.24 -8.18
N ARG A 135 26.74 -17.23 -9.01
CA ARG A 135 25.69 -17.22 -10.04
C ARG A 135 26.32 -17.23 -11.43
N LEU A 136 25.72 -18.06 -12.26
CA LEU A 136 26.06 -18.40 -13.65
C LEU A 136 26.12 -17.19 -14.57
N ASP A 137 27.14 -17.22 -15.43
CA ASP A 137 27.41 -16.27 -16.49
C ASP A 137 26.25 -16.18 -17.49
N ALA A 138 25.69 -14.98 -17.64
CA ALA A 138 24.88 -14.58 -18.78
C ALA A 138 25.60 -13.43 -19.48
N GLU A 139 26.33 -13.77 -20.53
CA GLU A 139 27.11 -12.87 -21.37
C GLU A 139 26.17 -11.94 -22.15
N HIS A 140 25.92 -10.74 -21.62
CA HIS A 140 25.38 -9.62 -22.38
C HIS A 140 26.55 -8.82 -22.95
N GLU A 141 26.80 -8.96 -24.26
CA GLU A 141 27.64 -8.04 -25.02
C GLU A 141 26.99 -6.63 -24.99
N GLN A 142 27.48 -5.78 -24.09
CA GLN A 142 27.06 -4.39 -23.95
C GLN A 142 28.24 -3.47 -24.26
N THR A 143 28.03 -2.56 -25.21
CA THR A 143 29.02 -1.59 -25.72
C THR A 143 29.57 -0.73 -24.58
N ALA A 144 30.86 -0.84 -24.28
CA ALA A 144 31.49 -0.22 -23.11
C ALA A 144 31.28 1.31 -23.02
N GLY A 145 30.65 1.77 -21.93
CA GLY A 145 30.50 3.18 -21.57
C GLY A 145 31.80 3.81 -21.02
N PRO A 146 31.82 5.14 -20.80
CA PRO A 146 32.98 5.83 -20.23
C PRO A 146 33.31 5.32 -18.82
N GLN A 147 34.59 5.17 -18.50
CA GLN A 147 35.05 4.66 -17.20
C GLN A 147 35.38 5.80 -16.23
N TYR A 148 35.03 5.62 -14.96
CA TYR A 148 35.28 6.54 -13.86
C TYR A 148 36.15 5.88 -12.79
N THR A 149 37.22 6.54 -12.36
CA THR A 149 38.04 6.08 -11.22
C THR A 149 37.56 6.73 -9.93
N VAL A 150 37.08 5.90 -9.01
CA VAL A 150 36.57 6.27 -7.68
C VAL A 150 37.66 6.99 -6.90
N ARG A 151 37.36 8.20 -6.45
CA ARG A 151 38.24 9.04 -5.62
C ARG A 151 37.89 8.86 -4.14
N ASP A 152 38.74 9.43 -3.28
CA ASP A 152 38.49 9.43 -1.84
C ASP A 152 37.15 10.09 -1.53
N ARG A 153 36.31 9.36 -0.77
CA ARG A 153 34.95 9.72 -0.35
C ARG A 153 33.91 9.87 -1.47
N ASP A 154 34.16 9.43 -2.70
CA ASP A 154 33.11 9.37 -3.72
C ASP A 154 32.02 8.35 -3.33
N THR A 155 30.77 8.69 -3.60
CA THR A 155 29.62 7.77 -3.55
C THR A 155 29.09 7.55 -4.97
N LEU A 156 28.37 6.45 -5.23
CA LEU A 156 27.72 6.25 -6.53
C LEU A 156 26.77 7.41 -6.88
N TRP A 157 26.12 7.96 -5.85
CA TRP A 157 25.29 9.16 -5.94
C TRP A 157 26.07 10.40 -6.41
N ASP A 158 27.20 10.71 -5.75
CA ASP A 158 28.04 11.85 -6.12
C ASP A 158 28.64 11.70 -7.52
N ILE A 159 28.96 10.46 -7.91
CA ILE A 159 29.44 10.14 -9.26
C ILE A 159 28.33 10.34 -10.28
N ALA A 160 27.11 9.85 -10.03
CA ALA A 160 25.97 10.05 -10.91
C ALA A 160 25.62 11.54 -11.07
N SER A 161 25.60 12.29 -9.97
CA SER A 161 25.40 13.74 -9.99
C SER A 161 26.43 14.44 -10.87
N ARG A 162 27.71 14.10 -10.69
CA ARG A 162 28.84 14.75 -11.36
C ARG A 162 28.98 14.36 -12.83
N GLU A 163 28.81 13.08 -13.13
CA GLU A 163 29.15 12.50 -14.44
C GLU A 163 27.90 12.25 -15.32
N LEU A 164 26.73 12.03 -14.73
CA LEU A 164 25.46 11.81 -15.46
C LEU A 164 24.52 13.01 -15.39
N GLY A 165 24.81 14.01 -14.55
CA GLY A 165 23.99 15.20 -14.35
C GLY A 165 22.69 14.96 -13.58
N ASP A 166 22.44 13.72 -13.17
CA ASP A 166 21.28 13.31 -12.38
C ASP A 166 21.74 12.33 -11.28
N PRO A 167 21.71 12.73 -10.00
CA PRO A 167 22.10 11.87 -8.89
C PRO A 167 21.23 10.61 -8.77
N LEU A 168 19.95 10.64 -9.20
CA LEU A 168 19.03 9.52 -9.08
C LEU A 168 19.44 8.33 -9.95
N ARG A 169 20.33 8.54 -10.93
CA ARG A 169 20.83 7.52 -11.87
C ARG A 169 22.00 6.69 -11.33
N TRP A 170 22.35 6.83 -10.05
CA TRP A 170 23.40 6.03 -9.41
C TRP A 170 23.13 4.52 -9.44
N ARG A 171 21.85 4.10 -9.45
CA ARG A 171 21.46 2.70 -9.56
C ARG A 171 21.85 2.09 -10.90
N GLU A 172 21.82 2.87 -11.99
CA GLU A 172 22.32 2.41 -13.29
C GLU A 172 23.84 2.14 -13.23
N ILE A 173 24.61 2.97 -12.50
CA ILE A 173 26.04 2.73 -12.27
C ILE A 173 26.22 1.47 -11.43
N LEU A 174 25.41 1.27 -10.38
CA LEU A 174 25.47 0.05 -9.57
C LEU A 174 25.19 -1.18 -10.42
N GLU A 175 24.05 -1.25 -11.10
CA GLU A 175 23.60 -2.39 -11.89
C GLU A 175 24.62 -2.82 -12.94
N ILE A 176 25.24 -1.86 -13.62
CA ILE A 176 26.27 -2.16 -14.63
C ILE A 176 27.55 -2.70 -13.97
N ASN A 177 27.91 -2.28 -12.76
CA ASN A 177 29.18 -2.61 -12.12
C ASN A 177 29.13 -3.71 -11.06
N VAL A 178 27.94 -4.16 -10.64
CA VAL A 178 27.79 -5.23 -9.66
C VAL A 178 28.47 -6.51 -10.16
N GLY A 179 29.25 -7.14 -9.29
CA GLY A 179 29.96 -8.39 -9.58
C GLY A 179 31.24 -8.25 -10.43
N ARG A 180 31.58 -7.06 -10.92
CA ARG A 180 32.79 -6.82 -11.71
C ARG A 180 34.04 -6.76 -10.84
N GLU A 181 35.11 -7.40 -11.30
CA GLU A 181 36.40 -7.44 -10.61
C GLU A 181 37.14 -6.10 -10.73
N GLN A 182 37.59 -5.58 -9.59
CA GLN A 182 38.23 -4.28 -9.45
C GLN A 182 39.76 -4.43 -9.39
N PRO A 183 40.55 -3.36 -9.58
CA PRO A 183 42.02 -3.43 -9.60
C PRO A 183 42.67 -4.01 -8.33
N ASP A 184 41.98 -4.00 -7.20
CA ASP A 184 42.41 -4.57 -5.92
C ASP A 184 41.90 -6.02 -5.69
N GLY A 185 41.27 -6.63 -6.70
CA GLY A 185 40.65 -7.95 -6.61
C GLY A 185 39.28 -7.95 -5.90
N GLY A 186 38.80 -6.79 -5.45
CA GLY A 186 37.46 -6.63 -4.88
C GLY A 186 36.37 -6.67 -5.95
N ARG A 187 35.11 -6.73 -5.50
CA ARG A 187 33.92 -6.64 -6.37
C ARG A 187 32.89 -5.73 -5.72
N LEU A 188 32.21 -4.92 -6.53
CA LEU A 188 31.08 -4.14 -6.06
C LEU A 188 29.90 -5.10 -5.85
N THR A 189 29.49 -5.32 -4.61
CA THR A 189 28.34 -6.19 -4.27
C THR A 189 27.12 -5.39 -3.86
N THR A 190 27.31 -4.22 -3.24
CA THR A 190 26.27 -3.31 -2.75
C THR A 190 26.73 -1.87 -2.93
N GLY A 191 25.81 -0.91 -3.09
CA GLY A 191 26.12 0.50 -3.32
C GLY A 191 26.93 1.20 -2.22
N ALA A 192 27.00 0.62 -1.02
CA ALA A 192 27.66 1.19 0.16
C ALA A 192 29.19 1.04 0.21
N LEU A 193 29.81 0.18 -0.62
CA LEU A 193 31.25 -0.10 -0.55
C LEU A 193 31.98 0.29 -1.84
N LEU A 194 32.21 1.59 -2.02
CA LEU A 194 33.17 2.08 -3.01
C LEU A 194 34.56 2.25 -2.38
N ARG A 195 35.59 1.66 -3.00
CA ARG A 195 36.99 1.85 -2.58
C ARG A 195 37.71 2.78 -3.54
N THR A 196 38.63 3.57 -2.98
CA THR A 196 39.46 4.47 -3.77
C THR A 196 40.30 3.70 -4.78
N GLY A 197 40.31 4.18 -6.02
CA GLY A 197 41.01 3.53 -7.13
C GLY A 197 40.19 2.46 -7.87
N TRP A 198 38.96 2.15 -7.42
CA TRP A 198 38.04 1.32 -8.21
C TRP A 198 37.66 2.01 -9.52
N ILE A 199 37.41 1.21 -10.55
CA ILE A 199 37.05 1.67 -11.90
C ILE A 199 35.62 1.22 -12.18
N LEU A 200 34.72 2.20 -12.31
CA LEU A 200 33.31 1.99 -12.61
C LEU A 200 33.04 2.31 -14.08
N GLU A 201 32.29 1.48 -14.76
CA GLU A 201 31.72 1.80 -16.06
C GLU A 201 30.45 2.63 -15.87
N LEU A 202 30.40 3.80 -16.48
CA LEU A 202 29.23 4.66 -16.45
C LEU A 202 28.32 4.34 -17.64
N PRO A 203 26.98 4.44 -17.48
CA PRO A 203 26.08 4.38 -18.63
C PRO A 203 26.43 5.50 -19.61
N VAL A 204 26.31 5.24 -20.92
CA VAL A 204 26.60 6.24 -21.95
C VAL A 204 25.74 7.48 -21.68
N ALA A 205 26.41 8.61 -21.39
CA ALA A 205 25.75 9.86 -21.07
C ALA A 205 24.72 10.20 -22.14
N ALA A 206 23.49 10.51 -21.72
CA ALA A 206 22.53 11.11 -22.63
C ALA A 206 23.15 12.45 -23.13
N PRO A 207 23.05 12.77 -24.42
CA PRO A 207 23.54 14.05 -24.91
C PRO A 207 22.84 15.19 -24.14
N PRO A 208 23.51 16.34 -23.99
CA PRO A 208 22.95 17.48 -23.26
C PRO A 208 21.56 17.86 -23.82
N PRO A 209 20.67 18.46 -23.01
CA PRO A 209 19.25 18.65 -23.35
C PRO A 209 19.00 19.49 -24.60
N ASP A 210 20.02 20.16 -25.12
CA ASP A 210 20.03 20.93 -26.36
C ASP A 210 20.44 20.11 -27.61
N VAL A 211 20.68 18.80 -27.49
CA VAL A 211 21.12 17.94 -28.61
C VAL A 211 20.27 16.67 -28.73
N VAL A 212 19.77 16.42 -29.94
CA VAL A 212 18.87 15.30 -30.26
C VAL A 212 19.55 14.36 -31.24
N THR A 213 19.55 13.06 -30.91
CA THR A 213 20.01 12.02 -31.83
C THR A 213 18.90 11.65 -32.81
N VAL A 214 19.21 11.67 -34.10
CA VAL A 214 18.31 11.24 -35.18
C VAL A 214 18.10 9.72 -35.10
N ARG A 215 16.84 9.29 -35.03
CA ARG A 215 16.43 7.88 -35.02
C ARG A 215 16.10 7.40 -36.43
N ARG A 216 16.06 6.08 -36.63
CA ARG A 216 15.67 5.48 -37.92
C ARG A 216 14.21 5.83 -38.24
N GLY A 217 13.99 6.54 -39.35
CA GLY A 217 12.66 6.99 -39.79
C GLY A 217 12.31 8.42 -39.40
N ASP A 218 13.18 9.12 -38.68
CA ASP A 218 12.98 10.54 -38.36
C ASP A 218 13.02 11.43 -39.62
N THR A 219 12.27 12.52 -39.58
CA THR A 219 12.39 13.68 -40.49
C THR A 219 12.66 14.93 -39.65
N LEU A 220 13.28 15.98 -40.21
CA LEU A 220 13.53 17.22 -39.44
C LEU A 220 12.23 17.82 -38.88
N ALA A 221 11.10 17.67 -39.60
CA ALA A 221 9.79 18.11 -39.14
C ALA A 221 9.25 17.27 -37.97
N ALA A 222 9.44 15.94 -37.98
CA ALA A 222 9.09 15.09 -36.85
C ALA A 222 9.97 15.38 -35.63
N ILE A 223 11.25 15.68 -35.85
CA ILE A 223 12.17 16.09 -34.79
C ILE A 223 11.76 17.44 -34.21
N ALA A 224 11.49 18.44 -35.05
CA ALA A 224 11.00 19.75 -34.61
C ALA A 224 9.65 19.66 -33.88
N ALA A 225 8.74 18.78 -34.29
CA ALA A 225 7.48 18.53 -33.57
C ALA A 225 7.70 18.01 -32.15
N ARG A 226 8.68 17.11 -31.94
CA ARG A 226 8.97 16.57 -30.61
C ARG A 226 9.83 17.47 -29.74
N THR A 227 10.70 18.30 -30.33
CA THR A 227 11.70 19.08 -29.55
C THR A 227 11.49 20.58 -29.55
N LEU A 228 10.86 21.13 -30.59
CA LEU A 228 10.45 22.54 -30.69
C LEU A 228 8.94 22.72 -30.52
N HIS A 229 8.22 21.61 -30.27
CA HIS A 229 6.76 21.52 -30.17
C HIS A 229 5.99 22.01 -31.41
N ASP A 230 6.66 22.15 -32.56
CA ASP A 230 6.08 22.58 -33.82
C ASP A 230 6.84 21.99 -35.01
N SER A 231 6.16 21.20 -35.83
CA SER A 231 6.72 20.60 -37.05
C SER A 231 7.12 21.64 -38.12
N ALA A 232 6.48 22.81 -38.14
CA ALA A 232 6.75 23.88 -39.11
C ALA A 232 8.09 24.60 -38.83
N ARG A 233 8.67 24.42 -37.64
CA ARG A 233 9.95 25.02 -37.22
C ARG A 233 11.18 24.19 -37.60
N PHE A 234 11.00 23.18 -38.45
CA PHE A 234 12.12 22.40 -38.99
C PHE A 234 13.17 23.23 -39.77
N PRO A 235 12.86 24.37 -40.42
CA PRO A 235 13.89 25.21 -41.05
C PRO A 235 14.85 25.81 -40.03
N GLU A 236 14.37 26.19 -38.84
CA GLU A 236 15.23 26.69 -37.76
C GLU A 236 16.18 25.59 -37.25
N LEU A 237 15.68 24.35 -37.16
CA LEU A 237 16.47 23.18 -36.82
C LEU A 237 17.49 22.85 -37.92
N PHE A 238 17.13 23.02 -39.19
CA PHE A 238 18.03 22.85 -40.33
C PHE A 238 19.15 23.90 -40.31
N ASP A 239 18.80 25.18 -40.18
CA ASP A 239 19.73 26.31 -40.18
C ASP A 239 20.70 26.25 -38.99
N ALA A 240 20.23 25.80 -37.83
CA ALA A 240 21.08 25.60 -36.65
C ALA A 240 22.16 24.52 -36.86
N ASN A 241 21.94 23.58 -37.80
CA ASN A 241 22.75 22.37 -37.97
C ASN A 241 23.44 22.24 -39.34
N VAL A 242 23.09 23.09 -40.31
CA VAL A 242 23.68 23.05 -41.66
C VAL A 242 25.20 23.25 -41.60
N GLY A 243 25.94 22.42 -42.32
CA GLY A 243 27.41 22.50 -42.39
C GLY A 243 28.17 22.02 -41.14
N ARG A 244 27.49 21.61 -40.06
CA ARG A 244 28.16 21.04 -38.87
C ARG A 244 28.63 19.59 -39.12
N PRO A 245 29.87 19.24 -38.72
CA PRO A 245 30.37 17.87 -38.84
C PRO A 245 29.60 16.93 -37.90
N GLN A 246 29.12 15.82 -38.46
CA GLN A 246 28.41 14.75 -37.77
C GLN A 246 29.38 13.61 -37.39
N PRO A 247 28.99 12.69 -36.50
CA PRO A 247 29.86 11.58 -36.06
C PRO A 247 30.39 10.68 -37.20
N ASP A 248 29.69 10.63 -38.33
CA ASP A 248 30.10 9.90 -39.54
C ASP A 248 30.98 10.73 -40.50
N GLY A 249 31.39 11.94 -40.10
CA GLY A 249 32.21 12.87 -40.88
C GLY A 249 31.44 13.62 -41.97
N GLN A 250 30.14 13.38 -42.15
CA GLN A 250 29.30 14.12 -43.10
C GLN A 250 28.73 15.39 -42.46
N THR A 251 28.11 16.25 -43.29
CA THR A 251 27.44 17.47 -42.82
C THR A 251 26.01 17.53 -43.36
N LEU A 252 25.09 18.07 -42.57
CA LEU A 252 23.73 18.36 -43.04
C LEU A 252 23.81 19.45 -44.12
N ARG A 253 23.37 19.13 -45.35
CA ARG A 253 23.37 20.04 -46.50
C ARG A 253 22.02 20.17 -47.17
N ASP A 254 21.15 19.19 -46.99
CA ASP A 254 19.79 19.14 -47.50
C ASP A 254 18.85 18.80 -46.33
N ALA A 255 17.79 19.59 -46.17
CA ALA A 255 16.83 19.44 -45.06
C ALA A 255 16.08 18.10 -45.12
N ASN A 256 16.03 17.46 -46.29
CA ASN A 256 15.36 16.18 -46.47
C ASN A 256 16.28 14.96 -46.24
N VAL A 257 17.57 15.18 -45.97
CA VAL A 257 18.56 14.10 -45.84
C VAL A 257 19.21 14.14 -44.45
N ILE A 258 18.64 13.39 -43.52
CA ILE A 258 19.21 13.10 -42.19
C ILE A 258 19.46 11.60 -42.04
N ARG A 259 20.50 11.23 -41.30
CA ARG A 259 20.87 9.81 -41.09
C ARG A 259 20.73 9.43 -39.61
N PRO A 260 20.33 8.17 -39.32
CA PRO A 260 20.29 7.68 -37.94
C PRO A 260 21.66 7.81 -37.26
N GLY A 261 21.68 8.28 -36.02
CA GLY A 261 22.90 8.53 -35.26
C GLY A 261 23.51 9.93 -35.43
N TRP A 262 22.95 10.79 -36.29
CA TRP A 262 23.34 12.20 -36.34
C TRP A 262 22.88 12.95 -35.10
N LEU A 263 23.68 13.93 -34.68
CA LEU A 263 23.44 14.77 -33.51
C LEU A 263 23.01 16.17 -33.99
N LEU A 264 21.75 16.52 -33.74
CA LEU A 264 21.17 17.81 -34.11
C LEU A 264 21.00 18.69 -32.87
N ARG A 265 21.61 19.88 -32.90
CA ARG A 265 21.44 20.88 -31.85
C ARG A 265 20.11 21.61 -32.02
N ILE A 266 19.33 21.69 -30.96
CA ILE A 266 18.08 22.44 -30.92
C ILE A 266 18.42 23.93 -30.77
N PRO A 267 17.94 24.83 -31.66
CA PRO A 267 18.14 26.27 -31.49
C PRO A 267 17.40 26.77 -30.24
N GLN A 268 18.12 27.44 -29.34
CA GLN A 268 17.50 28.16 -28.21
C GLN A 268 17.07 29.56 -28.65
N ALA A 269 15.88 29.99 -28.21
CA ALA A 269 15.38 31.33 -28.49
C ALA A 269 16.15 32.37 -27.65
N GLY A 270 17.07 33.10 -28.28
CA GLY A 270 17.68 34.30 -27.69
C GLY A 270 16.80 35.55 -27.88
N PRO A 271 16.89 36.56 -27.00
CA PRO A 271 16.16 37.82 -27.16
C PRO A 271 16.65 38.62 -28.38
N PRO A 272 15.80 39.45 -29.03
CA PRO A 272 16.16 40.13 -30.26
C PRO A 272 16.96 41.42 -30.01
N GLY A 273 18.13 41.53 -30.62
CA GLY A 273 18.92 42.75 -30.77
C GLY A 273 20.23 42.39 -31.47
N THR A 274 20.77 43.09 -32.45
CA THR A 274 20.55 44.46 -32.93
C THR A 274 21.04 44.47 -34.37
N VAL A 275 20.30 45.12 -35.28
CA VAL A 275 20.72 45.29 -36.67
C VAL A 275 21.79 46.38 -36.71
N ASP A 276 23.02 46.03 -37.08
CA ASP A 276 23.99 47.02 -37.56
C ASP A 276 23.88 47.14 -39.09
N ILE A 277 23.36 48.28 -39.52
CA ILE A 277 23.35 48.73 -40.93
C ILE A 277 24.57 49.62 -41.15
N VAL A 278 25.43 49.30 -42.13
CA VAL A 278 26.15 50.30 -42.96
C VAL A 278 26.29 49.79 -44.43
N PRO A 279 26.13 50.67 -45.46
CA PRO A 279 25.63 50.36 -46.82
C PRO A 279 26.70 50.24 -47.97
N PRO A 280 26.29 49.99 -49.24
CA PRO A 280 27.09 49.54 -50.43
C PRO A 280 27.65 50.75 -51.26
N PRO A 281 28.29 50.71 -52.48
CA PRO A 281 28.01 49.84 -53.65
C PRO A 281 29.08 49.58 -54.78
N HIS A 282 28.66 48.74 -55.75
CA HIS A 282 29.02 48.63 -57.19
C HIS A 282 30.28 47.89 -57.68
N GLU A 283 30.09 46.83 -58.50
CA GLU A 283 30.33 46.87 -59.95
C GLU A 283 29.63 45.73 -60.73
N GLN A 284 29.10 46.09 -61.91
CA GLN A 284 28.30 45.34 -62.91
C GLN A 284 29.18 44.48 -63.87
N PRO A 285 28.68 43.95 -65.01
CA PRO A 285 27.55 43.06 -65.30
C PRO A 285 27.98 41.85 -66.17
N ARG A 286 27.09 40.87 -66.43
CA ARG A 286 26.93 40.27 -67.78
C ARG A 286 25.68 39.39 -67.93
N THR A 287 25.03 39.63 -69.07
CA THR A 287 23.85 39.02 -69.71
C THR A 287 24.03 37.56 -70.12
N SER A 288 22.93 36.78 -70.20
CA SER A 288 22.62 35.75 -71.22
C SER A 288 21.17 35.23 -70.99
N GLN A 289 20.16 35.74 -71.72
CA GLN A 289 19.49 35.10 -72.88
C GLN A 289 18.57 33.90 -72.58
N SER A 290 17.26 34.09 -72.82
CA SER A 290 16.28 33.02 -73.13
C SER A 290 16.43 32.53 -74.57
N PRO A 291 15.91 31.33 -74.90
CA PRO A 291 14.66 31.29 -75.67
C PRO A 291 13.68 30.15 -75.34
N SER A 292 12.41 30.54 -75.19
CA SER A 292 11.16 30.02 -75.81
C SER A 292 11.01 28.54 -76.22
N ALA A 293 10.00 27.86 -75.63
CA ALA A 293 8.95 27.12 -76.35
C ALA A 293 7.74 26.78 -75.42
N GLN A 294 6.58 27.37 -75.70
CA GLN A 294 5.22 26.93 -75.29
C GLN A 294 4.64 25.96 -76.36
N PRO A 295 3.46 25.27 -76.23
CA PRO A 295 2.33 25.42 -75.28
C PRO A 295 1.89 24.07 -74.62
N THR A 296 0.98 23.95 -73.64
CA THR A 296 -0.48 24.03 -73.76
C THR A 296 -1.17 23.87 -72.38
N THR A 297 -2.19 24.70 -72.15
CA THR A 297 -3.21 24.81 -71.06
C THR A 297 -4.08 23.52 -70.91
N PRO A 298 -5.01 23.33 -69.93
CA PRO A 298 -5.61 24.30 -68.99
C PRO A 298 -5.89 23.88 -67.53
N GLN A 299 -6.22 24.90 -66.74
CA GLN A 299 -6.83 24.91 -65.39
C GLN A 299 -8.19 24.19 -65.33
N PRO A 300 -8.60 23.59 -64.19
CA PRO A 300 -9.69 24.15 -63.36
C PRO A 300 -9.48 23.92 -61.83
N THR A 301 -9.76 24.85 -60.91
CA THR A 301 -11.06 25.26 -60.31
C THR A 301 -11.71 24.20 -59.39
N THR A 302 -11.70 24.47 -58.07
CA THR A 302 -12.51 23.87 -56.96
C THR A 302 -14.04 24.00 -57.21
N PRO A 303 -15.03 23.33 -56.53
CA PRO A 303 -15.18 23.01 -55.09
C PRO A 303 -15.95 21.65 -54.79
N PRO A 304 -16.91 21.50 -53.83
CA PRO A 304 -16.78 20.93 -52.47
C PRO A 304 -17.68 19.68 -52.14
N SER A 305 -17.58 19.21 -50.88
CA SER A 305 -18.48 18.37 -50.02
C SER A 305 -19.66 17.55 -50.58
N THR A 306 -19.80 16.31 -50.09
CA THR A 306 -21.10 15.59 -50.06
C THR A 306 -21.31 14.74 -48.80
N THR A 307 -22.46 14.99 -48.17
CA THR A 307 -23.25 14.16 -47.24
C THR A 307 -23.65 12.82 -47.85
N THR A 308 -23.93 11.78 -47.05
CA THR A 308 -24.82 10.67 -47.47
C THR A 308 -25.71 10.19 -46.32
N THR A 309 -26.93 9.84 -46.71
CA THR A 309 -28.18 9.74 -45.96
C THR A 309 -28.57 8.29 -45.66
N VAL A 310 -29.44 8.14 -44.66
CA VAL A 310 -30.25 7.00 -44.18
C VAL A 310 -30.76 5.99 -45.25
N SER A 311 -30.84 4.71 -44.88
CA SER A 311 -31.84 3.74 -45.38
C SER A 311 -32.19 2.64 -44.35
N ALA A 312 -33.46 2.23 -44.33
CA ALA A 312 -34.10 1.22 -43.46
C ALA A 312 -34.53 -0.04 -44.28
N PRO A 313 -35.07 -1.14 -43.70
CA PRO A 313 -34.66 -2.52 -44.01
C PRO A 313 -35.68 -3.37 -44.82
N THR A 314 -35.23 -4.46 -45.45
CA THR A 314 -36.09 -5.58 -45.89
C THR A 314 -35.46 -6.95 -45.60
N ARG A 315 -36.32 -7.89 -45.21
CA ARG A 315 -36.14 -9.18 -44.50
C ARG A 315 -35.53 -10.32 -45.34
N THR A 316 -34.79 -11.21 -44.66
CA THR A 316 -34.31 -12.53 -45.11
C THR A 316 -34.43 -13.51 -43.89
N PRO A 317 -34.70 -14.83 -44.08
CA PRO A 317 -35.51 -15.69 -43.21
C PRO A 317 -34.80 -16.22 -41.94
N PRO A 318 -35.56 -16.79 -40.97
CA PRO A 318 -35.03 -17.12 -39.64
C PRO A 318 -34.08 -18.32 -39.71
N PRO A 319 -32.86 -18.21 -39.15
CA PRO A 319 -32.07 -19.39 -38.85
C PRO A 319 -32.68 -20.10 -37.63
N THR A 320 -32.77 -21.42 -37.75
CA THR A 320 -33.09 -22.38 -36.69
C THR A 320 -32.34 -22.04 -35.41
N VAL A 321 -33.10 -21.93 -34.31
CA VAL A 321 -32.61 -21.76 -32.95
C VAL A 321 -31.73 -22.96 -32.61
N ALA A 322 -30.41 -22.81 -32.76
CA ALA A 322 -29.48 -23.48 -31.88
C ALA A 322 -29.69 -22.83 -30.52
N GLN A 323 -30.19 -23.60 -29.57
CA GLN A 323 -30.30 -23.18 -28.19
C GLN A 323 -28.91 -22.74 -27.74
N SER A 324 -28.75 -21.44 -27.50
CA SER A 324 -27.64 -20.94 -26.71
C SER A 324 -27.60 -21.72 -25.39
N PRO A 325 -26.43 -22.13 -24.89
CA PRO A 325 -26.34 -22.59 -23.51
C PRO A 325 -26.94 -21.50 -22.60
N PRO A 326 -27.63 -21.88 -21.51
CA PRO A 326 -28.36 -20.93 -20.70
C PRO A 326 -27.42 -19.83 -20.23
N ALA A 327 -27.79 -18.59 -20.56
CA ALA A 327 -27.28 -17.41 -19.87
C ALA A 327 -27.91 -17.41 -18.47
N ASP A 328 -27.30 -18.17 -17.56
CA ASP A 328 -27.57 -18.14 -16.13
C ASP A 328 -26.28 -18.46 -15.38
N SER A 329 -25.47 -17.43 -15.19
CA SER A 329 -24.63 -17.27 -14.00
C SER A 329 -24.26 -15.80 -13.92
N ASP A 330 -25.02 -15.08 -13.10
CA ASP A 330 -24.63 -13.79 -12.55
C ASP A 330 -23.14 -13.88 -12.13
N PRO A 331 -22.21 -13.04 -12.63
CA PRO A 331 -20.80 -13.10 -12.25
C PRO A 331 -20.63 -12.98 -10.72
N SER A 332 -21.58 -12.36 -10.04
CA SER A 332 -21.69 -12.32 -8.58
C SER A 332 -21.79 -13.72 -7.95
N ALA A 333 -22.46 -14.68 -8.60
CA ALA A 333 -22.57 -16.06 -8.12
C ALA A 333 -21.31 -16.89 -8.42
N ALA A 334 -20.63 -16.64 -9.54
CA ALA A 334 -19.36 -17.31 -9.88
C ALA A 334 -18.22 -16.91 -8.92
N ILE A 335 -18.19 -15.63 -8.52
CA ILE A 335 -17.27 -15.05 -7.54
C ILE A 335 -17.50 -15.62 -6.12
N ILE A 336 -18.73 -16.06 -5.80
CA ILE A 336 -19.10 -16.71 -4.52
C ILE A 336 -18.71 -18.21 -4.50
N THR A 337 -18.28 -18.79 -5.62
CA THR A 337 -17.86 -20.21 -5.71
C THR A 337 -16.38 -20.41 -5.40
N TRP A 338 -15.80 -19.60 -4.51
CA TRP A 338 -14.55 -19.97 -3.89
C TRP A 338 -14.85 -21.09 -2.90
N GLY A 339 -14.49 -22.33 -3.25
CA GLY A 339 -14.85 -23.54 -2.51
C GLY A 339 -14.01 -23.77 -1.24
N GLY A 340 -13.41 -22.73 -0.69
CA GLY A 340 -12.24 -22.84 0.17
C GLY A 340 -12.30 -22.13 1.52
N ALA A 341 -11.46 -22.58 2.45
CA ALA A 341 -11.45 -22.25 3.86
C ALA A 341 -10.88 -20.88 4.23
N GLY A 342 -10.56 -20.02 3.26
CA GLY A 342 -10.09 -18.65 3.56
C GLY A 342 -8.60 -18.40 3.45
N LEU A 343 -7.75 -19.44 3.46
CA LEU A 343 -6.32 -19.28 3.66
C LEU A 343 -5.60 -18.69 2.45
N ALA A 344 -5.77 -19.25 1.25
CA ALA A 344 -5.11 -18.71 0.05
C ALA A 344 -5.56 -17.27 -0.26
N ALA A 345 -6.83 -16.92 -0.03
CA ALA A 345 -7.32 -15.53 -0.12
C ALA A 345 -6.72 -14.64 0.97
N ALA A 346 -6.59 -15.12 2.22
CA ALA A 346 -5.89 -14.37 3.27
C ALA A 346 -4.43 -14.08 2.88
N GLY A 347 -3.74 -15.07 2.32
CA GLY A 347 -2.40 -14.93 1.76
C GLY A 347 -2.35 -13.87 0.67
N ILE A 348 -3.25 -13.91 -0.32
CA ILE A 348 -3.35 -12.93 -1.41
C ILE A 348 -3.68 -11.52 -0.89
N VAL A 349 -4.64 -11.37 0.03
CA VAL A 349 -5.00 -10.06 0.58
C VAL A 349 -3.86 -9.48 1.41
N GLY A 350 -3.17 -10.31 2.20
CA GLY A 350 -1.97 -9.89 2.93
C GLY A 350 -0.83 -9.49 1.99
N ALA A 351 -0.59 -10.29 0.94
CA ALA A 351 0.34 -10.00 -0.15
C ALA A 351 0.01 -8.66 -0.84
N LEU A 352 -1.25 -8.43 -1.20
CA LEU A 352 -1.70 -7.21 -1.85
C LEU A 352 -1.54 -6.00 -0.94
N ALA A 353 -1.85 -6.12 0.36
CA ALA A 353 -1.63 -5.06 1.34
C ALA A 353 -0.14 -4.68 1.43
N LEU A 354 0.77 -5.68 1.47
CA LEU A 354 2.21 -5.46 1.46
C LEU A 354 2.68 -4.76 0.18
N LEU A 355 2.26 -5.25 -0.98
CA LEU A 355 2.63 -4.68 -2.27
C LEU A 355 2.06 -3.26 -2.45
N ARG A 356 0.82 -2.99 -2.02
CA ARG A 356 0.25 -1.64 -2.01
C ARG A 356 1.00 -0.70 -1.10
N ARG A 357 1.41 -1.14 0.09
CA ARG A 357 2.26 -0.32 0.97
C ARG A 357 3.57 0.05 0.27
N ARG A 358 4.21 -0.89 -0.44
CA ARG A 358 5.41 -0.59 -1.25
C ARG A 358 5.13 0.39 -2.38
N GLN A 359 3.99 0.23 -3.07
CA GLN A 359 3.57 1.13 -4.15
C GLN A 359 3.32 2.56 -3.63
N GLN A 360 2.69 2.71 -2.46
CA GLN A 360 2.46 4.00 -1.80
C GLN A 360 3.78 4.67 -1.39
N ARG A 361 4.75 3.90 -0.89
CA ARG A 361 6.10 4.42 -0.57
C ARG A 361 6.83 4.95 -1.80
N ALA A 362 6.66 4.27 -2.94
CA ALA A 362 7.29 4.67 -4.20
C ALA A 362 6.52 5.77 -4.95
N ARG A 363 5.33 6.18 -4.46
CA ARG A 363 4.51 7.23 -5.04
C ARG A 363 5.24 8.57 -4.98
N ARG A 364 5.36 9.23 -6.13
CA ARG A 364 5.94 10.56 -6.23
C ARG A 364 4.99 11.63 -5.75
N TYR A 365 5.56 12.79 -5.45
CA TYR A 365 4.78 13.99 -5.13
C TYR A 365 3.80 14.34 -6.27
N ARG A 366 2.53 14.64 -5.93
CA ARG A 366 1.43 14.91 -6.88
C ARG A 366 1.11 13.77 -7.86
N HIS A 367 1.44 12.54 -7.46
CA HIS A 367 1.00 11.33 -8.13
C HIS A 367 0.03 10.55 -7.22
N GLN A 368 -0.67 9.57 -7.78
CA GLN A 368 -1.48 8.58 -7.10
C GLN A 368 -1.04 7.19 -7.55
N ILE A 369 -1.27 6.19 -6.71
CA ILE A 369 -1.02 4.80 -7.09
C ILE A 369 -1.92 4.36 -8.25
N ALA A 370 -1.45 3.38 -9.02
CA ALA A 370 -2.30 2.72 -9.99
C ALA A 370 -3.31 1.83 -9.26
N VAL A 371 -4.59 1.94 -9.63
CA VAL A 371 -5.68 1.14 -9.07
C VAL A 371 -6.22 0.15 -10.12
N PRO A 372 -6.74 -1.01 -9.72
CA PRO A 372 -7.31 -1.98 -10.65
C PRO A 372 -8.53 -1.41 -11.38
N SER A 373 -8.77 -1.91 -12.59
CA SER A 373 -9.99 -1.60 -13.33
C SER A 373 -11.22 -2.29 -12.72
N SER A 374 -12.41 -1.91 -13.20
CA SER A 374 -13.68 -2.32 -12.60
C SER A 374 -13.98 -3.82 -12.58
N GLU A 375 -13.35 -4.60 -13.45
CA GLU A 375 -13.55 -6.05 -13.54
C GLU A 375 -12.62 -6.82 -12.59
N PRO A 376 -11.26 -6.71 -12.69
CA PRO A 376 -10.35 -7.37 -11.76
C PRO A 376 -10.57 -6.97 -10.30
N GLY A 377 -10.88 -5.70 -10.01
CA GLY A 377 -11.08 -5.24 -8.63
C GLY A 377 -12.28 -5.90 -7.92
N ARG A 378 -13.25 -6.47 -8.64
CA ARG A 378 -14.34 -7.25 -8.02
C ARG A 378 -13.83 -8.54 -7.38
N TYR A 379 -12.79 -9.13 -7.95
CA TYR A 379 -12.17 -10.35 -7.44
C TYR A 379 -11.33 -10.08 -6.19
N GLU A 380 -10.73 -8.90 -6.10
CA GLU A 380 -10.10 -8.43 -4.86
C GLU A 380 -11.10 -8.34 -3.71
N VAL A 381 -12.26 -7.70 -3.94
CA VAL A 381 -13.32 -7.58 -2.93
C VAL A 381 -13.76 -8.97 -2.47
N ALA A 382 -13.96 -9.90 -3.41
CA ALA A 382 -14.34 -11.27 -3.09
C ALA A 382 -13.28 -12.05 -2.30
N ALA A 383 -12.00 -11.91 -2.66
CA ALA A 383 -10.90 -12.49 -1.89
C ALA A 383 -10.86 -11.90 -0.47
N ALA A 384 -11.09 -10.60 -0.33
CA ALA A 384 -11.16 -9.94 0.96
C ALA A 384 -12.34 -10.41 1.84
N GLU A 385 -13.51 -10.65 1.26
CA GLU A 385 -14.68 -11.15 2.00
C GLU A 385 -14.52 -12.60 2.48
N THR A 386 -13.73 -13.39 1.75
CA THR A 386 -13.50 -14.81 2.05
C THR A 386 -12.25 -15.05 2.90
N ALA A 387 -11.31 -14.11 2.91
CA ALA A 387 -10.05 -14.20 3.65
C ALA A 387 -10.26 -14.48 5.15
N ARG A 388 -9.46 -15.41 5.68
CA ARG A 388 -9.39 -15.75 7.11
C ARG A 388 -7.98 -15.49 7.68
N PRO A 389 -7.58 -14.23 7.86
CA PRO A 389 -6.21 -13.90 8.31
C PRO A 389 -5.91 -14.41 9.72
N SER A 390 -6.87 -14.36 10.64
CA SER A 390 -6.70 -14.86 12.01
C SER A 390 -6.46 -16.38 12.06
N ASP A 391 -7.10 -17.13 11.16
CA ASP A 391 -6.90 -18.57 11.04
C ASP A 391 -5.48 -18.88 10.51
N ALA A 392 -5.03 -18.11 9.52
CA ALA A 392 -3.66 -18.18 9.00
C ALA A 392 -2.61 -17.84 10.07
N ASP A 393 -2.84 -16.81 10.88
CA ASP A 393 -1.95 -16.44 11.99
C ASP A 393 -1.92 -17.52 13.09
N LEU A 394 -3.06 -18.13 13.41
CA LEU A 394 -3.14 -19.22 14.38
C LEU A 394 -2.41 -20.48 13.91
N ILE A 395 -2.51 -20.82 12.62
CA ILE A 395 -1.74 -21.92 12.01
C ILE A 395 -0.25 -21.60 12.05
N THR A 396 0.15 -20.39 11.67
CA THR A 396 1.54 -19.93 11.77
C THR A 396 2.05 -20.08 13.20
N LEU A 397 1.27 -19.65 14.19
CA LEU A 397 1.61 -19.75 15.61
C LEU A 397 1.78 -21.21 16.04
N ALA A 398 0.88 -22.09 15.64
CA ALA A 398 0.94 -23.51 15.98
C ALA A 398 2.18 -24.22 15.43
N LEU A 399 2.58 -23.88 14.20
CA LEU A 399 3.75 -24.46 13.54
C LEU A 399 5.07 -23.90 14.07
N CYS A 400 5.12 -22.59 14.39
CA CYS A 400 6.34 -21.91 14.80
C CYS A 400 6.61 -21.95 16.32
N SER A 401 5.61 -22.31 17.14
CA SER A 401 5.74 -22.31 18.61
C SER A 401 6.13 -23.67 19.21
N LEU A 402 6.66 -24.58 18.40
CA LEU A 402 7.17 -25.86 18.93
C LEU A 402 8.37 -25.63 19.87
N PRO A 403 8.47 -26.36 20.99
CA PRO A 403 9.53 -26.16 21.99
C PRO A 403 10.93 -26.26 21.39
N ALA A 404 11.81 -25.30 21.72
CA ALA A 404 13.19 -25.25 21.21
C ALA A 404 14.03 -26.49 21.55
N ASP A 405 13.83 -27.04 22.75
CA ASP A 405 14.64 -28.15 23.29
C ASP A 405 14.20 -29.54 22.80
N THR A 406 13.23 -29.63 21.88
CA THR A 406 12.71 -30.89 21.36
C THR A 406 12.95 -30.99 19.86
N ASP A 407 13.46 -32.13 19.39
CA ASP A 407 13.53 -32.39 17.96
C ASP A 407 12.13 -32.34 17.36
N PRO A 408 11.93 -31.60 16.25
CA PRO A 408 10.62 -31.44 15.67
C PRO A 408 10.09 -32.80 15.18
N PRO A 409 8.93 -33.26 15.69
CA PRO A 409 8.33 -34.55 15.30
C PRO A 409 7.90 -34.59 13.82
N ASP A 410 7.67 -35.77 13.26
CA ASP A 410 7.18 -35.87 11.88
C ASP A 410 5.69 -35.51 11.80
N LEU A 411 5.37 -34.33 11.26
CA LEU A 411 4.00 -33.82 11.12
C LEU A 411 3.31 -34.43 9.89
N ARG A 412 2.13 -35.01 10.07
CA ARG A 412 1.35 -35.60 8.98
C ARG A 412 0.25 -34.67 8.49
N ALA A 413 -0.55 -34.16 9.44
CA ALA A 413 -1.72 -33.35 9.14
C ALA A 413 -1.93 -32.25 10.18
N VAL A 414 -2.63 -31.20 9.78
CA VAL A 414 -3.06 -30.11 10.64
C VAL A 414 -4.56 -29.90 10.46
N MET A 415 -5.29 -29.82 11.56
CA MET A 415 -6.73 -29.57 11.54
C MET A 415 -7.02 -28.28 12.30
N LEU A 416 -7.58 -27.31 11.61
CA LEU A 416 -8.11 -26.10 12.24
C LEU A 416 -9.58 -26.34 12.60
N HIS A 417 -9.94 -26.10 13.86
CA HIS A 417 -11.30 -26.16 14.38
C HIS A 417 -11.57 -24.97 15.30
N PRO A 418 -12.82 -24.75 15.77
CA PRO A 418 -13.16 -23.53 16.53
C PRO A 418 -12.43 -23.39 17.86
N ASP A 419 -11.91 -24.48 18.43
CA ASP A 419 -11.20 -24.47 19.71
C ASP A 419 -9.68 -24.30 19.55
N GLY A 420 -9.13 -24.41 18.33
CA GLY A 420 -7.70 -24.26 18.09
C GLY A 420 -7.18 -24.97 16.84
N VAL A 421 -5.86 -25.16 16.81
CA VAL A 421 -5.15 -25.90 15.76
C VAL A 421 -4.64 -27.22 16.33
N GLU A 422 -5.12 -28.33 15.78
CA GLU A 422 -4.69 -29.67 16.13
C GLU A 422 -3.59 -30.13 15.15
N LEU A 423 -2.43 -30.49 15.68
CA LEU A 423 -1.29 -31.05 14.96
C LEU A 423 -1.30 -32.56 15.14
N ASP A 424 -1.29 -33.33 14.06
CA ASP A 424 -1.22 -34.80 14.09
C ASP A 424 0.11 -35.29 13.53
N PHE A 425 0.84 -36.06 14.35
CA PHE A 425 2.18 -36.54 14.04
C PHE A 425 2.17 -38.03 13.66
N ALA A 426 3.18 -38.47 12.90
CA ALA A 426 3.32 -39.87 12.49
C ALA A 426 3.66 -40.78 13.68
N ASP A 427 4.51 -40.29 14.59
CA ASP A 427 4.97 -41.01 15.78
C ASP A 427 4.37 -40.44 17.07
N GLN A 428 4.33 -41.26 18.13
CA GLN A 428 3.95 -40.80 19.46
C GLN A 428 4.97 -39.77 19.97
N THR A 429 4.49 -38.56 20.24
CA THR A 429 5.32 -37.45 20.73
C THR A 429 4.73 -36.85 22.00
N GLN A 430 5.55 -36.18 22.80
CA GLN A 430 5.11 -35.42 23.97
C GLN A 430 5.41 -33.93 23.77
N LEU A 431 4.37 -33.11 23.66
CA LEU A 431 4.52 -31.66 23.65
C LEU A 431 4.20 -31.09 25.04
N PRO A 432 5.01 -30.15 25.55
CA PRO A 432 4.73 -29.46 26.81
C PRO A 432 3.58 -28.46 26.65
N PRO A 433 3.00 -27.97 27.76
CA PRO A 433 2.05 -26.86 27.73
C PRO A 433 2.61 -25.66 26.94
N PRO A 434 1.77 -24.92 26.20
CA PRO A 434 0.30 -24.92 26.24
C PRO A 434 -0.38 -25.96 25.33
N TYR A 435 0.37 -26.82 24.64
CA TYR A 435 -0.23 -27.90 23.83
C TYR A 435 -0.98 -28.89 24.73
N LEU A 436 -2.22 -29.18 24.36
CA LEU A 436 -3.08 -30.15 25.03
C LEU A 436 -3.12 -31.46 24.23
N VAL A 437 -3.36 -32.58 24.89
CA VAL A 437 -3.58 -33.85 24.19
C VAL A 437 -4.85 -33.73 23.34
N GLY A 438 -4.72 -34.08 22.05
CA GLY A 438 -5.79 -33.99 21.06
C GLY A 438 -6.72 -35.21 21.08
N ALA A 439 -7.40 -35.42 19.95
CA ALA A 439 -8.35 -36.53 19.75
C ALA A 439 -7.69 -37.92 19.69
N SER A 440 -6.40 -38.00 19.37
CA SER A 440 -5.64 -39.25 19.22
C SER A 440 -4.41 -39.26 20.15
N ALA A 441 -3.72 -40.41 20.22
CA ALA A 441 -2.46 -40.52 20.97
C ALA A 441 -1.27 -39.83 20.25
N THR A 442 -1.46 -39.40 19.01
CA THR A 442 -0.46 -38.73 18.16
C THR A 442 -0.83 -37.30 17.85
N SER A 443 -1.97 -36.80 18.34
CA SER A 443 -2.45 -35.46 18.07
C SER A 443 -2.37 -34.53 19.27
N TRP A 444 -2.08 -33.26 19.00
CA TRP A 444 -1.87 -32.23 20.00
C TRP A 444 -2.57 -30.93 19.58
N LEU A 445 -3.40 -30.40 20.46
CA LEU A 445 -4.17 -29.18 20.24
C LEU A 445 -3.46 -27.97 20.83
N LEU A 446 -3.20 -26.95 20.01
CA LEU A 446 -2.92 -25.59 20.48
C LEU A 446 -4.23 -24.80 20.59
N PRO A 447 -4.71 -24.44 21.80
CA PRO A 447 -5.94 -23.69 21.96
C PRO A 447 -5.85 -22.26 21.40
N VAL A 448 -6.96 -21.71 20.90
CA VAL A 448 -7.05 -20.29 20.47
C VAL A 448 -6.61 -19.35 21.60
N GLU A 449 -6.97 -19.66 22.85
CA GLU A 449 -6.65 -18.86 24.04
C GLU A 449 -5.29 -19.23 24.67
N SER A 450 -4.34 -19.78 23.88
CA SER A 450 -3.02 -20.19 24.39
C SER A 450 -2.20 -19.05 25.02
N GLY A 451 -2.48 -17.80 24.63
CA GLY A 451 -1.73 -16.62 25.09
C GLY A 451 -0.31 -16.51 24.51
N LEU A 452 0.05 -17.38 23.56
CA LEU A 452 1.30 -17.28 22.83
C LEU A 452 1.23 -16.14 21.82
N ALA A 453 2.35 -15.44 21.66
CA ALA A 453 2.57 -14.50 20.58
C ALA A 453 3.50 -15.13 19.55
N LEU A 454 3.38 -14.72 18.29
CA LEU A 454 4.34 -15.10 17.26
C LEU A 454 5.73 -14.59 17.67
N PRO A 455 6.76 -15.44 17.66
CA PRO A 455 8.14 -15.00 17.89
C PRO A 455 8.59 -14.06 16.76
N ASP A 456 9.55 -13.17 17.06
CA ASP A 456 10.06 -12.18 16.11
C ASP A 456 10.72 -12.83 14.88
N GLU A 457 11.47 -13.92 15.10
CA GLU A 457 12.04 -14.79 14.06
C GLU A 457 11.41 -16.18 14.14
N PRO A 458 10.22 -16.38 13.56
CA PRO A 458 9.55 -17.66 13.61
C PRO A 458 10.29 -18.68 12.75
N LEU A 459 10.81 -19.72 13.39
CA LEU A 459 11.42 -20.84 12.68
C LEU A 459 10.37 -21.94 12.48
N ASN A 460 9.90 -22.10 11.23
CA ASN A 460 8.94 -23.15 10.90
C ASN A 460 9.63 -24.43 10.39
N PRO A 461 9.55 -25.56 11.13
CA PRO A 461 10.03 -26.84 10.64
C PRO A 461 9.18 -27.46 9.51
N TYR A 462 7.93 -27.04 9.30
CA TYR A 462 6.99 -27.62 8.32
C TYR A 462 6.48 -26.59 7.31
N PRO A 463 7.32 -26.14 6.37
CA PRO A 463 6.95 -25.07 5.43
C PRO A 463 6.00 -25.54 4.32
N ALA A 464 5.82 -26.85 4.12
CA ALA A 464 5.02 -27.43 3.05
C ALA A 464 3.60 -27.87 3.49
N VAL A 465 3.08 -27.28 4.57
CA VAL A 465 1.70 -27.51 5.05
C VAL A 465 0.70 -26.72 4.22
N VAL A 466 -0.34 -27.39 3.72
CA VAL A 466 -1.35 -26.81 2.80
C VAL A 466 -2.75 -27.31 3.07
N ALA A 467 -3.75 -26.45 2.91
CA ALA A 467 -5.15 -26.84 2.91
C ALA A 467 -5.51 -27.71 1.69
N ILE A 468 -6.20 -28.81 1.96
CA ILE A 468 -6.73 -29.72 0.91
C ILE A 468 -8.25 -29.69 0.83
N GLY A 469 -8.92 -29.35 1.94
CA GLY A 469 -10.36 -29.24 1.95
C GLY A 469 -10.95 -28.81 3.29
N ALA A 470 -12.21 -28.43 3.25
CA ALA A 470 -12.98 -27.99 4.40
C ALA A 470 -14.22 -28.87 4.61
N ALA A 471 -14.53 -29.13 5.88
CA ALA A 471 -15.80 -29.65 6.35
C ALA A 471 -16.47 -28.58 7.23
N PRO A 472 -17.75 -28.72 7.60
CA PRO A 472 -18.43 -27.72 8.43
C PRO A 472 -17.66 -27.41 9.74
N GLY A 473 -17.10 -26.20 9.81
CA GLY A 473 -16.32 -25.71 10.95
C GLY A 473 -14.95 -26.37 11.14
N ARG A 474 -14.43 -27.10 10.15
CA ARG A 474 -13.11 -27.74 10.21
C ARG A 474 -12.37 -27.58 8.88
N LEU A 475 -11.14 -27.10 8.93
CA LEU A 475 -10.25 -27.08 7.78
C LEU A 475 -9.17 -28.16 7.94
N HIS A 476 -8.96 -28.94 6.90
CA HIS A 476 -7.98 -30.02 6.85
C HIS A 476 -6.80 -29.60 5.99
N LEU A 477 -5.61 -29.60 6.59
CA LEU A 477 -4.34 -29.38 5.93
C LEU A 477 -3.45 -30.63 6.06
N ILE A 478 -2.58 -30.84 5.09
CA ILE A 478 -1.57 -31.90 5.12
C ILE A 478 -0.18 -31.31 4.93
N ASP A 479 0.83 -31.98 5.47
CA ASP A 479 2.21 -31.68 5.12
C ASP A 479 2.60 -32.44 3.86
N LEU A 480 2.81 -31.73 2.75
CA LEU A 480 3.17 -32.36 1.48
C LEU A 480 4.53 -33.06 1.56
N GLU A 481 5.46 -32.54 2.38
CA GLU A 481 6.80 -33.11 2.50
C GLU A 481 6.78 -34.46 3.23
N HIS A 482 5.83 -34.67 4.14
CA HIS A 482 5.64 -35.97 4.80
C HIS A 482 5.41 -37.09 3.78
N HIS A 483 4.63 -36.81 2.74
CA HIS A 483 4.25 -37.80 1.73
C HIS A 483 5.27 -37.91 0.58
N GLY A 484 6.03 -36.84 0.31
CA GLY A 484 7.03 -36.74 -0.77
C GLY A 484 6.45 -36.71 -2.18
N VAL A 485 5.43 -37.52 -2.45
CA VAL A 485 4.70 -37.57 -3.73
C VAL A 485 3.20 -37.57 -3.45
N VAL A 486 2.49 -36.60 -4.02
CA VAL A 486 1.04 -36.41 -3.87
C VAL A 486 0.39 -36.33 -5.25
N HIS A 487 -0.65 -37.14 -5.47
CA HIS A 487 -1.47 -37.17 -6.69
C HIS A 487 -2.86 -36.59 -6.42
N LEU A 488 -3.29 -35.66 -7.28
CA LEU A 488 -4.64 -35.12 -7.33
C LEU A 488 -5.35 -35.75 -8.54
N ASP A 489 -6.19 -36.76 -8.30
CA ASP A 489 -6.91 -37.50 -9.34
C ASP A 489 -8.44 -37.34 -9.23
N GLY A 490 -9.18 -37.93 -10.17
CA GLY A 490 -10.63 -37.77 -10.27
C GLY A 490 -11.06 -36.74 -11.31
N HIS A 491 -11.86 -35.74 -10.93
CA HIS A 491 -12.39 -34.73 -11.86
C HIS A 491 -11.29 -33.74 -12.29
N PRO A 492 -10.97 -33.64 -13.59
CA PRO A 492 -9.71 -33.02 -14.04
C PRO A 492 -9.62 -31.52 -13.75
N GLU A 493 -10.69 -30.75 -14.00
CA GLU A 493 -10.69 -29.31 -13.70
C GLU A 493 -10.60 -29.02 -12.20
N ARG A 494 -11.26 -29.82 -11.37
CA ARG A 494 -11.24 -29.65 -9.90
C ARG A 494 -9.89 -30.05 -9.30
N ALA A 495 -9.23 -31.05 -9.86
CA ALA A 495 -7.87 -31.40 -9.49
C ALA A 495 -6.88 -30.26 -9.83
N ARG A 496 -7.03 -29.62 -11.00
CA ARG A 496 -6.24 -28.42 -11.35
C ARG A 496 -6.56 -27.23 -10.45
N ASP A 497 -7.82 -27.01 -10.11
CA ASP A 497 -8.24 -25.90 -9.25
C ASP A 497 -7.75 -26.08 -7.80
N LEU A 498 -7.74 -27.31 -7.28
CA LEU A 498 -7.09 -27.64 -6.01
C LEU A 498 -5.57 -27.43 -6.08
N LEU A 499 -4.92 -27.90 -7.17
CA LEU A 499 -3.49 -27.68 -7.40
C LEU A 499 -3.14 -26.18 -7.39
N ARG A 500 -3.95 -25.37 -8.07
CA ARG A 500 -3.78 -23.91 -8.10
C ARG A 500 -3.95 -23.29 -6.71
N SER A 501 -4.96 -23.72 -5.96
CA SER A 501 -5.16 -23.27 -4.58
C SER A 501 -3.93 -23.55 -3.71
N ILE A 502 -3.39 -24.77 -3.78
CA ILE A 502 -2.18 -25.18 -3.05
C ILE A 502 -0.97 -24.31 -3.42
N VAL A 503 -0.73 -24.09 -4.72
CA VAL A 503 0.39 -23.26 -5.19
C VAL A 503 0.26 -21.82 -4.70
N VAL A 504 -0.94 -21.25 -4.75
CA VAL A 504 -1.18 -19.87 -4.29
C VAL A 504 -1.05 -19.77 -2.77
N GLU A 505 -1.54 -20.76 -2.01
CA GLU A 505 -1.39 -20.82 -0.56
C GLU A 505 0.09 -20.86 -0.16
N LEU A 506 0.88 -21.79 -0.70
CA LEU A 506 2.32 -21.86 -0.41
C LEU A 506 3.08 -20.62 -0.87
N GLY A 507 2.69 -20.05 -2.02
CA GLY A 507 3.30 -18.85 -2.57
C GLY A 507 3.07 -17.59 -1.73
N THR A 508 2.03 -17.57 -0.88
CA THR A 508 1.61 -16.37 -0.14
C THR A 508 1.60 -16.51 1.39
N SER A 509 1.56 -17.74 1.91
CA SER A 509 1.47 -18.00 3.35
C SER A 509 2.74 -17.66 4.11
N ARG A 510 2.59 -17.12 5.33
CA ARG A 510 3.73 -16.74 6.18
C ARG A 510 4.55 -17.94 6.64
N TRP A 511 3.90 -19.06 6.95
CA TRP A 511 4.58 -20.30 7.37
C TRP A 511 5.32 -21.01 6.24
N ALA A 512 5.05 -20.70 4.98
CA ALA A 512 5.69 -21.35 3.82
C ALA A 512 6.99 -20.66 3.38
N ASP A 513 7.66 -19.94 4.29
CA ASP A 513 8.87 -19.13 4.02
C ASP A 513 10.06 -19.93 3.49
N ALA A 514 10.25 -21.16 3.95
CA ALA A 514 11.26 -22.08 3.45
C ALA A 514 10.73 -22.98 2.31
N THR A 515 10.00 -22.42 1.33
CA THR A 515 9.56 -23.15 0.11
C THR A 515 10.01 -22.49 -1.20
N GLU A 516 10.34 -23.33 -2.19
CA GLU A 516 10.44 -22.97 -3.61
C GLU A 516 9.40 -23.81 -4.38
N ILE A 517 8.62 -23.19 -5.26
CA ILE A 517 7.52 -23.83 -5.97
C ILE A 517 7.79 -23.73 -7.46
N ILE A 518 7.87 -24.87 -8.13
CA ILE A 518 8.09 -24.98 -9.57
C ILE A 518 6.80 -25.45 -10.19
N THR A 519 6.22 -24.67 -11.08
CA THR A 519 4.93 -24.97 -11.71
C THR A 519 5.07 -25.27 -13.19
N ASN A 520 4.27 -26.23 -13.68
CA ASN A 520 4.06 -26.51 -15.09
C ASN A 520 2.59 -26.87 -15.34
N GLY A 521 2.02 -26.39 -16.44
CA GLY A 521 0.61 -26.63 -16.79
C GLY A 521 -0.40 -25.80 -15.98
N LEU A 522 0.08 -24.88 -15.13
CA LEU A 522 -0.71 -23.83 -14.49
C LEU A 522 -0.45 -22.47 -15.14
N ASP A 523 -1.19 -21.46 -14.69
CA ASP A 523 -1.07 -20.06 -15.12
C ASP A 523 0.37 -19.53 -14.91
N PRO A 524 1.11 -19.13 -15.97
CA PRO A 524 2.49 -18.67 -15.85
C PRO A 524 2.67 -17.43 -14.98
N ASP A 525 1.64 -16.59 -14.93
CA ASP A 525 1.64 -15.35 -14.14
C ASP A 525 1.60 -15.61 -12.62
N LEU A 526 1.39 -16.85 -12.16
CA LEU A 526 1.59 -17.22 -10.75
C LEU A 526 3.02 -16.91 -10.26
N ALA A 527 4.01 -16.84 -11.16
CA ALA A 527 5.36 -16.40 -10.86
C ALA A 527 5.46 -14.92 -10.42
N ARG A 528 4.38 -14.13 -10.58
CA ARG A 528 4.28 -12.73 -10.11
C ARG A 528 3.84 -12.60 -8.65
N LEU A 529 3.45 -13.70 -8.01
CA LEU A 529 3.16 -13.71 -6.58
C LEU A 529 4.37 -13.17 -5.79
N PRO A 530 4.14 -12.47 -4.66
CA PRO A 530 5.24 -11.92 -3.88
C PRO A 530 6.12 -13.00 -3.27
N TYR A 531 7.24 -12.58 -2.66
CA TYR A 531 8.27 -13.45 -2.06
C TYR A 531 9.07 -14.30 -3.06
N SER A 532 8.80 -14.19 -4.37
CA SER A 532 9.57 -14.84 -5.45
C SER A 532 9.70 -16.36 -5.29
N ARG A 533 8.74 -17.00 -4.60
CA ARG A 533 8.75 -18.45 -4.34
C ARG A 533 8.31 -19.28 -5.53
N VAL A 534 7.47 -18.72 -6.41
CA VAL A 534 6.87 -19.45 -7.53
C VAL A 534 7.65 -19.19 -8.81
N ARG A 535 8.03 -20.26 -9.50
CA ARG A 535 8.68 -20.24 -10.81
C ARG A 535 7.90 -21.10 -11.78
N HIS A 536 7.51 -20.54 -12.92
CA HIS A 536 6.87 -21.29 -13.98
C HIS A 536 7.92 -21.79 -14.98
N LEU A 537 7.92 -23.10 -15.25
CA LEU A 537 8.74 -23.72 -16.30
C LEU A 537 7.83 -24.25 -17.42
N PRO A 538 8.11 -23.92 -18.69
CA PRO A 538 7.23 -24.28 -19.80
C PRO A 538 7.22 -25.78 -20.13
N HIS A 539 8.32 -26.51 -19.85
CA HIS A 539 8.40 -27.94 -20.12
C HIS A 539 8.44 -28.75 -18.80
N PRO A 540 7.63 -29.83 -18.69
CA PRO A 540 7.60 -30.65 -17.48
C PRO A 540 8.95 -31.33 -17.20
N ALA A 541 9.71 -31.68 -18.23
CA ALA A 541 11.04 -32.28 -18.09
C ALA A 541 12.02 -31.37 -17.32
N ASP A 542 11.96 -30.05 -17.54
CA ASP A 542 12.82 -29.08 -16.84
C ASP A 542 12.46 -29.00 -15.34
N ALA A 543 11.16 -29.10 -15.02
CA ALA A 543 10.66 -29.12 -13.66
C ALA A 543 11.07 -30.41 -12.92
N VAL A 544 10.92 -31.57 -13.56
CA VAL A 544 11.38 -32.86 -13.03
C VAL A 544 12.90 -32.86 -12.82
N ALA A 545 13.67 -32.33 -13.78
CA ALA A 545 15.13 -32.21 -13.68
C ALA A 545 15.55 -31.34 -12.50
N THR A 546 14.85 -30.23 -12.26
CA THR A 546 15.13 -29.34 -11.12
C THR A 546 14.86 -30.04 -9.78
N GLY A 547 13.73 -30.73 -9.65
CA GLY A 547 13.42 -31.54 -8.46
C GLY A 547 14.44 -32.65 -8.22
N THR A 548 14.89 -33.32 -9.29
CA THR A 548 15.92 -34.37 -9.23
C THR A 548 17.28 -33.83 -8.80
N GLN A 549 17.66 -32.65 -9.29
CA GLN A 549 18.89 -31.98 -8.88
C GLN A 549 18.85 -31.59 -7.40
N LYS A 550 17.73 -31.05 -6.94
CA LYS A 550 17.51 -30.72 -5.53
C LYS A 550 17.60 -31.96 -4.65
N LEU A 551 16.98 -33.08 -5.06
CA LEU A 551 17.06 -34.35 -4.32
C LEU A 551 18.51 -34.79 -4.13
N ARG A 552 19.32 -34.77 -5.21
CA ARG A 552 20.76 -35.11 -5.12
C ARG A 552 21.54 -34.18 -4.19
N LEU A 553 21.25 -32.88 -4.21
CA LEU A 553 21.86 -31.91 -3.28
C LEU A 553 21.55 -32.31 -1.83
N VAL A 554 20.28 -32.54 -1.52
CA VAL A 554 19.83 -32.90 -0.16
C VAL A 554 20.47 -34.21 0.30
N GLU A 555 20.45 -35.23 -0.55
CA GLU A 555 21.08 -36.53 -0.24
C GLU A 555 22.59 -36.40 -0.01
N SER A 556 23.29 -35.52 -0.75
CA SER A 556 24.71 -35.28 -0.52
C SER A 556 25.03 -34.58 0.81
N CYS A 557 24.05 -33.87 1.38
CA CYS A 557 24.18 -33.14 2.64
C CYS A 557 23.75 -33.95 3.87
N LEU A 558 23.03 -35.06 3.69
CA LEU A 558 22.49 -35.88 4.79
C LEU A 558 23.45 -37.00 5.19
N ALA A 559 23.76 -37.08 6.49
CA ALA A 559 24.35 -38.27 7.10
C ALA A 559 23.30 -39.39 7.28
N PRO A 560 23.71 -40.65 7.50
CA PRO A 560 22.79 -41.79 7.60
C PRO A 560 21.68 -41.68 8.67
N ASP A 561 21.95 -40.97 9.76
CA ASP A 561 21.02 -40.79 10.90
C ASP A 561 20.35 -39.40 10.91
N ASP A 562 20.62 -38.56 9.90
CA ASP A 562 20.06 -37.20 9.85
C ASP A 562 18.58 -37.22 9.47
N VAL A 563 17.79 -36.43 10.19
CA VAL A 563 16.39 -36.15 9.86
C VAL A 563 16.29 -34.72 9.33
N VAL A 564 15.71 -34.55 8.13
CA VAL A 564 15.64 -33.25 7.44
C VAL A 564 14.99 -32.18 8.31
N VAL A 565 13.91 -32.48 9.02
CA VAL A 565 13.20 -31.50 9.85
C VAL A 565 14.08 -30.99 11.01
N THR A 566 14.85 -31.88 11.64
CA THR A 566 15.82 -31.53 12.68
C THR A 566 16.97 -30.69 12.11
N ARG A 567 17.49 -31.07 10.94
CA ARG A 567 18.55 -30.31 10.25
C ARG A 567 18.10 -28.92 9.82
N ARG A 568 16.89 -28.81 9.26
CA ARG A 568 16.25 -27.52 8.91
C ARG A 568 16.16 -26.60 10.11
N ARG A 569 15.81 -27.15 11.28
CA ARG A 569 15.75 -26.38 12.53
C ARG A 569 17.13 -25.94 13.01
N ALA A 570 18.13 -26.81 12.92
CA ALA A 570 19.49 -26.53 13.38
C ALA A 570 20.27 -25.59 12.44
N GLU A 571 19.95 -25.60 11.14
CA GLU A 571 20.66 -24.89 10.07
C GLU A 571 19.68 -24.08 9.19
N PRO A 572 18.98 -23.08 9.77
CA PRO A 572 17.87 -22.39 9.09
C PRO A 572 18.29 -21.63 7.82
N TRP A 573 19.56 -21.27 7.70
CA TRP A 573 20.10 -20.53 6.55
C TRP A 573 20.60 -21.43 5.41
N SER A 574 20.47 -22.75 5.52
CA SER A 574 20.95 -23.67 4.48
C SER A 574 19.92 -23.87 3.38
N ASP A 575 20.28 -23.50 2.16
CA ASP A 575 19.48 -23.72 0.95
C ASP A 575 19.16 -25.21 0.73
N ALA A 576 19.94 -26.13 1.30
CA ALA A 576 19.66 -27.57 1.21
C ALA A 576 18.29 -27.90 1.83
N TRP A 577 17.90 -27.21 2.90
CA TRP A 577 16.70 -27.57 3.67
C TRP A 577 15.41 -26.87 3.21
N VAL A 578 15.50 -25.88 2.32
CA VAL A 578 14.35 -25.27 1.62
C VAL A 578 13.59 -26.36 0.86
N VAL A 579 12.27 -26.45 1.03
CA VAL A 579 11.44 -27.46 0.37
C VAL A 579 11.13 -27.04 -1.06
N THR A 580 11.56 -27.84 -2.04
CA THR A 580 11.20 -27.62 -3.45
C THR A 580 9.96 -28.43 -3.80
N VAL A 581 8.84 -27.75 -4.06
CA VAL A 581 7.57 -28.33 -4.50
C VAL A 581 7.48 -28.25 -6.03
N VAL A 582 7.49 -29.40 -6.69
CA VAL A 582 7.32 -29.53 -8.14
C VAL A 582 5.86 -29.84 -8.44
N ALA A 583 5.09 -28.82 -8.84
CA ALA A 583 3.66 -28.87 -9.12
C ALA A 583 3.39 -29.00 -10.63
N LEU A 584 2.87 -30.14 -11.07
CA LEU A 584 2.62 -30.47 -12.49
C LEU A 584 1.13 -30.72 -12.70
N ALA A 585 0.48 -29.93 -13.55
CA ALA A 585 -0.97 -30.00 -13.75
C ALA A 585 -1.45 -31.06 -14.74
N ASP A 586 -0.61 -31.40 -15.72
CA ASP A 586 -0.91 -32.32 -16.83
C ASP A 586 0.37 -33.04 -17.24
N LEU A 587 0.67 -34.12 -16.54
CA LEU A 587 1.92 -34.86 -16.73
C LEU A 587 1.75 -35.97 -17.78
N ASP A 588 2.48 -35.85 -18.88
CA ASP A 588 2.68 -36.94 -19.84
C ASP A 588 3.74 -37.96 -19.36
N ALA A 589 3.79 -39.14 -19.99
CA ALA A 589 4.73 -40.19 -19.64
C ALA A 589 6.20 -39.71 -19.79
N HIS A 590 6.99 -39.89 -18.73
CA HIS A 590 8.41 -39.52 -18.65
C HIS A 590 9.24 -40.72 -18.19
N GLU A 591 10.31 -41.08 -18.92
CA GLU A 591 10.99 -42.38 -18.78
C GLU A 591 11.56 -42.66 -17.37
N ASP A 592 12.18 -41.66 -16.73
CA ASP A 592 12.82 -41.84 -15.40
C ASP A 592 11.92 -41.53 -14.20
N LEU A 593 10.70 -41.07 -14.44
CA LEU A 593 9.84 -40.55 -13.38
C LEU A 593 9.32 -41.63 -12.40
N PRO A 594 8.91 -42.84 -12.82
CA PRO A 594 8.39 -43.85 -11.90
C PRO A 594 9.37 -44.26 -10.80
N GLU A 595 10.66 -44.41 -11.14
CA GLU A 595 11.71 -44.78 -10.17
C GLU A 595 11.95 -43.65 -9.16
N LEU A 596 12.04 -42.40 -9.64
CA LEU A 596 12.19 -41.21 -8.80
C LEU A 596 11.03 -41.08 -7.80
N LEU A 597 9.79 -41.20 -8.28
CA LEU A 597 8.60 -41.07 -7.41
C LEU A 597 8.52 -42.22 -6.39
N ALA A 598 8.87 -43.45 -6.78
CA ALA A 598 8.90 -44.58 -5.86
C ALA A 598 9.96 -44.40 -4.75
N HIS A 599 11.14 -43.88 -5.09
CA HIS A 599 12.20 -43.56 -4.13
C HIS A 599 11.76 -42.48 -3.13
N LEU A 600 11.13 -41.39 -3.61
CA LEU A 600 10.62 -40.32 -2.76
C LEU A 600 9.46 -40.79 -1.86
N HIS A 601 8.54 -41.59 -2.39
CA HIS A 601 7.36 -42.03 -1.63
C HIS A 601 7.70 -43.05 -0.52
N SER A 602 8.72 -43.89 -0.74
CA SER A 602 9.13 -44.93 0.23
C SER A 602 10.24 -44.48 1.18
N GLY A 603 10.93 -43.38 0.88
CA GLY A 603 12.03 -42.83 1.66
C GLY A 603 11.57 -41.86 2.76
N PRO A 604 12.49 -41.46 3.66
CA PRO A 604 12.25 -40.36 4.60
C PRO A 604 12.16 -39.02 3.85
N ARG A 605 11.74 -37.95 4.54
CA ARG A 605 11.69 -36.57 3.99
C ARG A 605 13.01 -36.17 3.33
N ARG A 606 12.92 -35.50 2.17
CA ARG A 606 14.08 -35.06 1.37
C ARG A 606 14.01 -33.60 0.91
N SER A 607 13.22 -32.72 1.53
CA SER A 607 13.03 -31.32 1.05
C SER A 607 12.63 -31.22 -0.43
N VAL A 608 12.00 -32.26 -0.99
CA VAL A 608 11.50 -32.31 -2.36
C VAL A 608 10.12 -32.95 -2.35
N VAL A 609 9.16 -32.30 -3.01
CA VAL A 609 7.79 -32.79 -3.16
C VAL A 609 7.42 -32.80 -4.63
N PHE A 610 6.83 -33.89 -5.11
CA PHE A 610 6.13 -33.93 -6.40
C PHE A 610 4.62 -33.90 -6.18
N LEU A 611 3.96 -32.86 -6.69
CA LEU A 611 2.53 -32.68 -6.63
C LEU A 611 1.94 -32.73 -8.04
N LEU A 612 1.19 -33.79 -8.33
CA LEU A 612 0.79 -34.16 -9.69
C LEU A 612 -0.73 -34.12 -9.82
N ALA A 613 -1.29 -33.25 -10.65
CA ALA A 613 -2.69 -33.33 -11.06
C ALA A 613 -2.80 -34.03 -12.42
N ASN A 614 -3.90 -34.77 -12.61
CA ASN A 614 -4.23 -35.44 -13.88
C ASN A 614 -3.12 -36.35 -14.45
N GLY A 615 -2.23 -36.85 -13.58
CA GLY A 615 -1.12 -37.71 -13.97
C GLY A 615 -1.53 -39.19 -14.10
N PRO A 616 -0.60 -40.05 -14.55
CA PRO A 616 -0.83 -41.49 -14.66
C PRO A 616 -1.19 -42.14 -13.32
N THR A 617 -2.18 -43.05 -13.35
CA THR A 617 -2.76 -43.67 -12.15
C THR A 617 -1.95 -44.84 -11.58
N ASP A 618 -0.90 -45.28 -12.27
CA ASP A 618 -0.02 -46.39 -11.89
C ASP A 618 1.26 -45.96 -11.15
N LEU A 619 1.48 -44.65 -10.99
CA LEU A 619 2.62 -44.10 -10.27
C LEU A 619 2.46 -44.19 -8.75
N ALA A 620 3.58 -44.37 -8.04
CA ALA A 620 3.64 -44.38 -6.58
C ALA A 620 3.35 -42.98 -5.99
N GLY A 621 2.69 -42.92 -4.84
CA GLY A 621 2.42 -41.67 -4.12
C GLY A 621 1.12 -41.70 -3.31
N TYR A 622 0.95 -40.69 -2.46
CA TYR A 622 -0.27 -40.41 -1.71
C TYR A 622 -1.35 -39.87 -2.64
N ARG A 623 -2.59 -40.38 -2.59
CA ARG A 623 -3.65 -40.01 -3.54
C ARG A 623 -4.77 -39.22 -2.86
N ILE A 624 -5.13 -38.08 -3.44
CA ILE A 624 -6.31 -37.29 -3.08
C ILE A 624 -7.25 -37.36 -4.27
N HIS A 625 -8.33 -38.13 -4.14
CA HIS A 625 -9.33 -38.25 -5.20
C HIS A 625 -10.38 -37.14 -5.04
N VAL A 626 -10.50 -36.29 -6.05
CA VAL A 626 -11.47 -35.19 -6.12
C VAL A 626 -12.68 -35.63 -6.95
N HIS A 627 -13.84 -35.71 -6.31
CA HIS A 627 -15.09 -36.14 -6.93
C HIS A 627 -15.75 -34.99 -7.73
N GLU A 628 -16.70 -35.34 -8.61
CA GLU A 628 -17.43 -34.36 -9.44
C GLU A 628 -18.24 -33.36 -8.61
N ASP A 629 -18.77 -33.80 -7.46
CA ASP A 629 -19.49 -32.97 -6.49
C ASP A 629 -18.56 -32.07 -5.64
N GLY A 630 -17.25 -32.21 -5.80
CA GLY A 630 -16.23 -31.46 -5.07
C GLY A 630 -15.79 -32.12 -3.77
N ALA A 631 -16.37 -33.25 -3.36
CA ALA A 631 -15.88 -33.99 -2.21
C ALA A 631 -14.48 -34.56 -2.47
N ILE A 632 -13.68 -34.74 -1.43
CA ILE A 632 -12.38 -35.43 -1.53
C ILE A 632 -12.34 -36.71 -0.73
N THR A 633 -11.57 -37.68 -1.20
CA THR A 633 -11.28 -38.92 -0.47
C THR A 633 -9.77 -39.11 -0.40
N THR A 634 -9.25 -39.31 0.81
CA THR A 634 -7.83 -39.62 1.05
C THR A 634 -7.68 -40.98 1.73
N PRO A 635 -6.49 -41.64 1.65
CA PRO A 635 -6.23 -42.93 2.30
C PRO A 635 -6.48 -42.94 3.81
N ASP A 636 -6.27 -41.80 4.48
CA ASP A 636 -6.28 -41.70 5.94
C ASP A 636 -7.61 -41.22 6.54
N THR A 637 -8.56 -40.76 5.73
CA THR A 637 -9.83 -40.20 6.21
C THR A 637 -11.04 -41.05 5.83
N THR A 638 -12.05 -41.04 6.71
CA THR A 638 -13.41 -41.46 6.35
C THR A 638 -14.11 -40.34 5.58
N PRO A 639 -14.89 -40.63 4.53
CA PRO A 639 -15.38 -39.65 3.53
C PRO A 639 -16.49 -38.69 4.02
N GLU A 640 -16.63 -38.39 5.31
CA GLU A 640 -17.73 -37.54 5.79
C GLU A 640 -17.45 -36.04 5.51
N GLY A 641 -17.94 -35.58 4.36
CA GLY A 641 -18.28 -34.18 4.10
C GLY A 641 -17.11 -33.21 3.85
N LEU A 642 -15.91 -33.72 3.54
CA LEU A 642 -14.76 -32.91 3.19
C LEU A 642 -14.85 -32.46 1.72
N ILE A 643 -14.97 -31.15 1.49
CA ILE A 643 -15.02 -30.53 0.17
C ILE A 643 -13.65 -29.95 -0.17
N ALA A 644 -13.16 -30.21 -1.37
CA ALA A 644 -11.86 -29.71 -1.84
C ALA A 644 -11.81 -28.18 -1.81
N GLU A 645 -10.65 -27.64 -1.43
CA GLU A 645 -10.32 -26.25 -1.76
C GLU A 645 -10.33 -26.08 -3.29
N GLN A 646 -10.81 -24.93 -3.77
CA GLN A 646 -10.93 -24.66 -5.21
C GLN A 646 -10.50 -23.23 -5.55
N MET A 647 -9.64 -23.11 -6.56
CA MET A 647 -9.33 -21.83 -7.18
C MET A 647 -9.40 -21.96 -8.70
N SER A 648 -10.45 -21.39 -9.29
CA SER A 648 -10.62 -21.40 -10.75
C SER A 648 -9.56 -20.54 -11.45
N ALA A 649 -9.23 -20.90 -12.69
CA ALA A 649 -8.29 -20.12 -13.51
C ALA A 649 -8.72 -18.66 -13.65
N THR A 650 -10.00 -18.40 -13.94
CA THR A 650 -10.54 -17.03 -14.07
C THR A 650 -10.35 -16.21 -12.80
N PHE A 651 -10.58 -16.81 -11.63
CA PHE A 651 -10.40 -16.11 -10.36
C PHE A 651 -8.93 -15.75 -10.13
N ALA A 652 -8.02 -16.69 -10.37
CA ALA A 652 -6.59 -16.47 -10.24
C ALA A 652 -6.06 -15.41 -11.21
N THR A 653 -6.44 -15.46 -12.51
CA THR A 653 -6.03 -14.46 -13.49
C THR A 653 -6.42 -13.05 -13.07
N ASN A 654 -7.68 -12.85 -12.63
CA ASN A 654 -8.14 -11.52 -12.21
C ASN A 654 -7.42 -11.01 -10.95
N LEU A 655 -7.12 -11.89 -9.98
CA LEU A 655 -6.32 -11.50 -8.82
C LEU A 655 -4.87 -11.18 -9.18
N LEU A 656 -4.29 -11.92 -10.12
CA LEU A 656 -2.95 -11.64 -10.64
C LEU A 656 -2.91 -10.32 -11.42
N ASP A 657 -3.99 -9.94 -12.09
CA ASP A 657 -4.14 -8.61 -12.71
C ASP A 657 -4.21 -7.50 -11.65
N VAL A 658 -4.95 -7.71 -10.54
CA VAL A 658 -4.95 -6.78 -9.39
C VAL A 658 -3.54 -6.66 -8.80
N ILE A 659 -2.85 -7.77 -8.56
CA ILE A 659 -1.45 -7.76 -8.11
C ILE A 659 -0.56 -7.04 -9.13
N GLY A 660 -0.78 -7.26 -10.42
CA GLY A 660 -0.08 -6.59 -11.52
C GLY A 660 -0.16 -5.07 -11.43
N THR A 661 -1.29 -4.51 -10.98
CA THR A 661 -1.44 -3.06 -10.81
C THR A 661 -0.51 -2.47 -9.76
N THR A 662 -0.04 -3.26 -8.78
CA THR A 662 0.91 -2.79 -7.77
C THR A 662 2.33 -2.58 -8.31
N TYR A 663 2.65 -3.23 -9.43
CA TYR A 663 3.92 -3.06 -10.16
C TYR A 663 3.83 -2.01 -11.28
N ALA A 664 2.62 -1.49 -11.56
CA ALA A 664 2.45 -0.41 -12.51
C ALA A 664 3.02 0.90 -11.94
N PRO A 665 3.58 1.77 -12.80
CA PRO A 665 4.06 3.08 -12.37
C PRO A 665 2.91 3.89 -11.75
N ASP A 666 3.26 4.81 -10.85
CA ASP A 666 2.32 5.79 -10.35
C ASP A 666 1.79 6.68 -11.48
N GLN A 667 0.65 7.32 -11.23
CA GLN A 667 -0.04 8.15 -12.21
C GLN A 667 -0.13 9.57 -11.67
N PRO A 668 0.00 10.61 -12.52
CA PRO A 668 -0.25 11.97 -12.06
C PRO A 668 -1.67 12.09 -11.50
N VAL A 669 -1.88 12.95 -10.50
CA VAL A 669 -3.22 13.20 -9.97
C VAL A 669 -4.15 13.65 -11.11
N PRO A 670 -5.29 12.97 -11.31
CA PRO A 670 -6.20 13.31 -12.40
C PRO A 670 -6.81 14.69 -12.17
N ALA A 671 -7.31 15.32 -13.25
CA ALA A 671 -8.15 16.50 -13.12
C ALA A 671 -9.35 16.19 -12.19
N ALA A 672 -9.77 17.16 -11.39
CA ALA A 672 -11.01 17.01 -10.65
C ALA A 672 -12.12 16.68 -11.66
N ALA A 673 -12.93 15.66 -11.37
CA ALA A 673 -14.13 15.45 -12.16
C ALA A 673 -14.89 16.78 -12.18
N GLU A 674 -15.22 17.28 -13.38
CA GLU A 674 -16.10 18.45 -13.57
C GLU A 674 -17.51 18.06 -13.12
N ASP A 675 -17.66 17.84 -11.82
CA ASP A 675 -18.92 18.01 -11.15
C ASP A 675 -19.28 19.49 -11.35
N GLN A 676 -20.56 19.79 -11.59
CA GLN A 676 -21.05 21.10 -12.06
C GLN A 676 -20.84 22.28 -11.06
N GLN A 677 -19.85 22.19 -10.18
CA GLN A 677 -19.53 23.12 -9.12
C GLN A 677 -18.38 24.03 -9.56
N SER A 678 -18.60 25.35 -9.54
CA SER A 678 -17.64 26.36 -10.01
C SER A 678 -16.29 26.30 -9.28
N TRP A 679 -16.30 25.97 -7.99
CA TRP A 679 -15.06 25.91 -7.19
C TRP A 679 -14.10 24.79 -7.64
N ALA A 680 -14.59 23.77 -8.36
CA ALA A 680 -13.76 22.66 -8.85
C ALA A 680 -13.08 22.92 -10.21
N THR A 681 -13.41 24.03 -10.90
CA THR A 681 -12.79 24.41 -12.17
C THR A 681 -11.29 24.67 -12.00
N ASP A 682 -10.46 24.31 -12.99
CA ASP A 682 -9.00 24.51 -12.96
C ASP A 682 -8.32 23.89 -11.72
N MET A 683 -8.75 22.69 -11.32
CA MET A 683 -8.26 22.00 -10.12
C MET A 683 -8.02 20.51 -10.39
N ALA A 684 -7.00 19.93 -9.76
CA ALA A 684 -6.79 18.48 -9.73
C ALA A 684 -7.69 17.81 -8.67
N ALA A 685 -7.81 16.48 -8.73
CA ALA A 685 -8.69 15.72 -7.83
C ALA A 685 -8.30 15.88 -6.35
N ASP A 686 -7.02 16.10 -6.06
CA ASP A 686 -6.45 16.33 -4.73
C ASP A 686 -6.62 17.77 -4.19
N GLY A 687 -7.26 18.65 -4.96
CA GLY A 687 -7.45 20.06 -4.61
C GLY A 687 -6.34 20.99 -5.07
N ALA A 688 -5.28 20.49 -5.74
CA ALA A 688 -4.22 21.34 -6.24
C ALA A 688 -4.74 22.26 -7.36
N TRP A 689 -4.34 23.53 -7.34
CA TRP A 689 -4.73 24.49 -8.37
C TRP A 689 -3.93 24.26 -9.67
N THR A 690 -4.62 23.92 -10.74
CA THR A 690 -4.06 23.68 -12.09
C THR A 690 -4.51 24.78 -13.03
N PRO A 691 -3.76 25.90 -13.16
CA PRO A 691 -4.14 26.97 -14.07
C PRO A 691 -4.26 26.42 -15.50
N PRO A 692 -5.25 26.88 -16.29
CA PRO A 692 -5.42 26.43 -17.66
C PRO A 692 -4.13 26.77 -18.42
N ALA A 693 -3.60 25.80 -19.16
CA ALA A 693 -2.46 26.03 -20.03
C ALA A 693 -2.82 27.19 -20.97
N VAL A 694 -2.03 28.26 -20.95
CA VAL A 694 -2.22 29.38 -21.88
C VAL A 694 -1.93 28.81 -23.27
N ASP A 695 -2.96 28.71 -24.11
CA ASP A 695 -2.78 28.30 -25.49
C ASP A 695 -2.12 29.45 -26.23
N VAL A 696 -0.80 29.38 -26.32
CA VAL A 696 0.04 30.40 -26.95
C VAL A 696 -0.25 30.50 -28.45
N THR A 697 -1.05 29.61 -29.05
CA THR A 697 -1.49 29.72 -30.45
C THR A 697 -2.79 30.50 -30.63
N ASN A 698 -3.51 30.86 -29.56
CA ASN A 698 -4.74 31.65 -29.64
C ASN A 698 -4.45 33.17 -29.59
N PRO A 699 -4.64 33.91 -30.70
CA PRO A 699 -4.32 35.34 -30.78
C PRO A 699 -5.09 36.20 -29.76
N TRP A 700 -6.30 35.77 -29.38
CA TRP A 700 -7.15 36.48 -28.41
C TRP A 700 -6.64 36.32 -26.97
N GLN A 701 -6.01 35.19 -26.64
CA GLN A 701 -5.37 34.99 -25.32
C GLN A 701 -4.01 35.70 -25.24
N GLN A 702 -3.28 35.82 -26.36
CA GLN A 702 -2.06 36.64 -26.43
C GLN A 702 -2.33 38.15 -26.22
N THR A 703 -3.50 38.64 -26.65
CA THR A 703 -3.86 40.07 -26.50
C THR A 703 -4.00 40.47 -25.02
N MET A 704 -4.44 39.54 -24.15
CA MET A 704 -4.49 39.73 -22.69
C MET A 704 -3.10 39.82 -22.03
N LEU A 705 -2.03 39.32 -22.69
CA LEU A 705 -0.65 39.47 -22.22
C LEU A 705 -0.05 40.83 -22.62
N PHE A 706 -0.46 41.41 -23.75
CA PHE A 706 0.09 42.68 -24.22
C PHE A 706 -0.44 43.91 -23.47
N ASP A 707 -1.66 43.86 -22.91
CA ASP A 707 -2.16 44.89 -22.00
C ASP A 707 -1.49 44.84 -20.60
N ALA A 708 -0.65 43.83 -20.32
CA ALA A 708 0.10 43.69 -19.08
C ALA A 708 1.53 44.29 -19.13
N ALA A 709 1.97 44.78 -20.29
CA ALA A 709 3.19 45.59 -20.34
C ALA A 709 2.85 47.01 -19.85
N PRO A 710 3.56 47.57 -18.84
CA PRO A 710 3.44 48.98 -18.55
C PRO A 710 3.72 49.77 -19.83
N ARG A 711 2.82 50.68 -20.21
CA ARG A 711 3.08 51.60 -21.32
C ARG A 711 4.43 52.27 -21.04
N PRO A 712 5.36 52.35 -22.01
CA PRO A 712 6.58 53.10 -21.81
C PRO A 712 6.18 54.53 -21.49
N GLU A 713 6.40 54.93 -20.23
CA GLU A 713 6.25 56.32 -19.83
C GLU A 713 7.22 57.15 -20.68
N SER A 714 6.70 58.26 -21.22
CA SER A 714 7.48 59.27 -21.92
C SER A 714 8.74 59.61 -21.11
N PRO A 715 9.90 59.80 -21.75
CA PRO A 715 11.15 60.04 -21.04
C PRO A 715 11.01 61.26 -20.10
N PRO A 716 11.39 61.13 -18.82
CA PRO A 716 11.33 62.25 -17.89
C PRO A 716 12.34 63.34 -18.31
N PRO A 717 12.02 64.62 -18.15
CA PRO A 717 13.00 65.68 -18.30
C PRO A 717 14.07 65.58 -17.20
N ALA A 718 15.30 65.98 -17.56
CA ALA A 718 16.54 65.80 -16.81
C ALA A 718 16.45 66.13 -15.30
N GLU A 719 17.09 65.25 -14.51
CA GLU A 719 17.15 65.20 -13.05
C GLU A 719 17.81 66.44 -12.40
N GLU A 720 17.19 66.91 -11.30
CA GLU A 720 17.86 67.56 -10.16
C GLU A 720 18.01 66.52 -9.02
N PRO A 721 18.97 66.71 -8.07
CA PRO A 721 19.59 65.59 -7.37
C PRO A 721 18.83 65.05 -6.15
N THR A 722 18.67 63.71 -6.16
CA THR A 722 18.78 62.75 -5.04
C THR A 722 17.83 62.92 -3.85
N GLU A 723 16.67 62.27 -3.94
CA GLU A 723 16.01 61.64 -2.78
C GLU A 723 16.24 60.13 -2.79
N LEU A 724 16.45 59.55 -1.60
CA LEU A 724 16.73 58.14 -1.36
C LEU A 724 15.68 57.21 -2.01
N PRO A 725 16.07 56.06 -2.57
CA PRO A 725 15.12 55.13 -3.17
C PRO A 725 14.18 54.60 -2.09
N GLN A 726 12.89 54.90 -2.20
CA GLN A 726 11.87 54.20 -1.44
C GLN A 726 11.84 52.73 -1.87
N PRO A 727 11.60 51.78 -0.94
CA PRO A 727 11.50 50.37 -1.28
C PRO A 727 10.37 50.18 -2.29
N THR A 728 10.72 49.79 -3.51
CA THR A 728 9.77 49.38 -4.53
C THR A 728 9.01 48.17 -4.02
N SER A 729 7.70 48.31 -3.82
CA SER A 729 6.80 47.17 -3.59
C SER A 729 7.04 46.09 -4.64
N PRO A 730 7.02 44.79 -4.28
CA PRO A 730 7.26 43.72 -5.24
C PRO A 730 6.24 43.83 -6.38
N VAL A 731 6.74 43.86 -7.62
CA VAL A 731 5.92 43.86 -8.83
C VAL A 731 5.24 42.49 -8.91
N VAL A 732 4.02 42.37 -8.38
CA VAL A 732 3.21 41.16 -8.50
C VAL A 732 2.74 41.03 -9.94
N ASP A 733 2.96 39.87 -10.56
CA ASP A 733 2.49 39.58 -11.92
C ASP A 733 0.96 39.75 -12.01
N PRO A 734 0.45 40.70 -12.83
CA PRO A 734 -0.98 40.93 -12.98
C PRO A 734 -1.77 39.69 -13.42
N ALA A 735 -1.13 38.72 -14.09
CA ALA A 735 -1.76 37.47 -14.48
C ALA A 735 -2.04 36.57 -13.28
N VAL A 736 -1.13 36.53 -12.31
CA VAL A 736 -1.28 35.75 -11.08
C VAL A 736 -2.36 36.33 -10.18
N GLU A 737 -2.40 37.67 -10.05
CA GLU A 737 -3.44 38.36 -9.29
C GLU A 737 -4.84 38.11 -9.90
N ARG A 738 -4.98 38.20 -11.23
CA ARG A 738 -6.23 37.86 -11.92
C ARG A 738 -6.63 36.40 -11.70
N ALA A 739 -5.66 35.50 -11.63
CA ALA A 739 -5.93 34.09 -11.39
C ALA A 739 -6.42 33.83 -9.97
N LEU A 740 -5.81 34.48 -8.96
CA LEU A 740 -6.28 34.45 -7.57
C LEU A 740 -7.72 34.99 -7.46
N GLN A 741 -8.02 36.12 -8.10
CA GLN A 741 -9.37 36.69 -8.12
C GLN A 741 -10.40 35.74 -8.75
N ARG A 742 -10.03 34.97 -9.78
CA ARG A 742 -10.91 33.92 -10.32
C ARG A 742 -11.16 32.82 -9.30
N VAL A 743 -10.11 32.30 -8.66
CA VAL A 743 -10.24 31.26 -7.62
C VAL A 743 -11.18 31.71 -6.50
N GLN A 744 -11.03 32.95 -6.02
CA GLN A 744 -11.90 33.52 -4.98
C GLN A 744 -13.33 33.74 -5.46
N ARG A 745 -13.51 34.22 -6.70
CA ARG A 745 -14.84 34.45 -7.28
C ARG A 745 -15.60 33.15 -7.55
N ASP A 746 -14.89 32.09 -7.93
CA ASP A 746 -15.48 30.80 -8.24
C ASP A 746 -15.92 30.05 -6.96
N ASP A 747 -15.47 30.51 -5.78
CA ASP A 747 -15.80 29.97 -4.46
C ASP A 747 -16.00 31.06 -3.36
N PRO A 748 -17.06 31.88 -3.44
CA PRO A 748 -17.27 32.99 -2.52
C PRO A 748 -17.74 32.57 -1.12
N ASP A 749 -18.26 31.35 -0.97
CA ASP A 749 -18.87 30.86 0.27
C ASP A 749 -17.89 30.07 1.16
N LEU A 750 -16.62 29.92 0.76
CA LEU A 750 -15.62 29.08 1.45
C LEU A 750 -15.47 29.41 2.93
N ASP A 751 -15.30 30.68 3.27
CA ASP A 751 -15.08 31.08 4.67
C ASP A 751 -16.34 30.88 5.52
N ALA A 752 -17.52 31.10 4.93
CA ALA A 752 -18.79 30.84 5.60
C ALA A 752 -18.99 29.33 5.83
N ASP A 753 -18.63 28.49 4.86
CA ASP A 753 -18.70 27.04 4.96
C ASP A 753 -17.75 26.50 6.02
N LEU A 754 -16.52 27.00 6.05
CA LEU A 754 -15.52 26.66 7.07
C LEU A 754 -16.01 27.07 8.47
N ALA A 755 -16.54 28.29 8.63
CA ALA A 755 -17.10 28.74 9.90
C ALA A 755 -18.28 27.86 10.36
N ARG A 756 -19.16 27.44 9.42
CA ARG A 756 -20.25 26.51 9.70
C ARG A 756 -19.75 25.14 10.15
N TRP A 757 -18.66 24.65 9.56
CA TRP A 757 -18.05 23.39 9.95
C TRP A 757 -17.59 23.39 11.42
N HIS A 758 -16.92 24.46 11.84
CA HIS A 758 -16.41 24.61 13.20
C HIS A 758 -17.46 25.01 14.24
N SER A 759 -18.62 25.54 13.82
CA SER A 759 -19.72 25.84 14.75
C SER A 759 -20.13 24.57 15.52
N SER A 760 -20.50 24.73 16.79
CA SER A 760 -21.06 23.65 17.62
C SER A 760 -22.59 23.52 17.51
N ASP A 761 -23.25 24.48 16.85
CA ASP A 761 -24.70 24.51 16.70
C ASP A 761 -25.20 23.41 15.77
N THR A 762 -26.51 23.14 15.80
CA THR A 762 -27.12 22.27 14.79
C THR A 762 -26.96 22.91 13.41
N PRO A 763 -26.28 22.26 12.45
CA PRO A 763 -26.01 22.88 11.17
C PRO A 763 -27.31 22.96 10.35
N PRO A 764 -27.48 24.03 9.55
CA PRO A 764 -28.68 24.18 8.72
C PRO A 764 -28.74 23.13 7.61
N ASN A 765 -27.58 22.64 7.16
CA ASN A 765 -27.42 21.63 6.12
C ASN A 765 -26.65 20.42 6.67
N PRO A 766 -26.79 19.21 6.10
CA PRO A 766 -25.97 18.07 6.49
C PRO A 766 -24.48 18.35 6.28
N LEU A 767 -23.68 18.09 7.31
CA LEU A 767 -22.22 18.08 7.29
C LEU A 767 -21.78 16.62 7.38
N VAL A 768 -20.98 16.16 6.41
CA VAL A 768 -20.44 14.80 6.37
C VAL A 768 -18.92 14.89 6.46
N GLY A 769 -18.35 14.06 7.33
CA GLY A 769 -16.92 14.03 7.56
C GLY A 769 -16.29 12.69 7.21
N ILE A 770 -15.21 12.72 6.43
CA ILE A 770 -14.40 11.56 6.05
C ILE A 770 -12.92 11.69 6.39
N LEU A 771 -12.43 12.91 6.69
CA LEU A 771 -11.05 13.17 7.11
C LEU A 771 -10.84 12.80 8.58
N GLY A 772 -10.84 11.50 8.84
CA GLY A 772 -10.83 10.89 10.17
C GLY A 772 -11.96 9.88 10.35
N PRO A 773 -12.27 9.49 11.59
CA PRO A 773 -13.45 8.69 11.90
C PRO A 773 -14.70 9.34 11.27
N PRO A 774 -15.49 8.58 10.48
CA PRO A 774 -16.65 9.12 9.80
C PRO A 774 -17.61 9.80 10.77
N LEU A 775 -18.21 10.90 10.33
CA LEU A 775 -19.27 11.55 11.11
C LEU A 775 -20.30 12.24 10.23
N MET A 776 -21.47 12.47 10.81
CA MET A 776 -22.52 13.27 10.21
C MET A 776 -23.17 14.14 11.29
N ARG A 777 -23.28 15.44 11.01
CA ARG A 777 -24.08 16.41 11.76
C ARG A 777 -25.13 16.97 10.82
N ALA A 778 -26.38 16.95 11.23
CA ALA A 778 -27.49 17.33 10.35
C ALA A 778 -28.65 17.90 11.18
N PRO A 779 -29.55 18.69 10.57
CA PRO A 779 -30.71 19.27 11.25
C PRO A 779 -31.78 18.24 11.64
N GLY A 780 -31.75 17.03 11.06
CA GLY A 780 -32.74 16.00 11.31
C GLY A 780 -32.52 15.18 12.59
N THR A 781 -33.31 14.12 12.74
CA THR A 781 -33.31 13.28 13.95
C THR A 781 -32.26 12.19 13.88
N VAL A 782 -31.31 12.19 14.83
CA VAL A 782 -30.26 11.16 14.92
C VAL A 782 -30.89 9.77 15.17
N PRO A 783 -30.48 8.73 14.43
CA PRO A 783 -30.98 7.37 14.65
C PRO A 783 -30.64 6.85 16.05
N ALA A 784 -31.65 6.34 16.76
CA ALA A 784 -31.49 5.82 18.13
C ALA A 784 -30.75 4.47 18.21
N SER A 785 -30.67 3.73 17.10
CA SER A 785 -30.00 2.43 17.02
C SER A 785 -29.29 2.31 15.68
N ARG A 786 -28.27 1.43 15.61
CA ARG A 786 -27.48 1.17 14.38
C ARG A 786 -26.90 2.45 13.75
N ARG A 787 -26.59 3.48 14.55
CA ARG A 787 -26.05 4.75 14.05
C ARG A 787 -24.84 4.57 13.11
N PRO A 788 -23.84 3.72 13.41
CA PRO A 788 -22.71 3.50 12.50
C PRO A 788 -23.11 2.98 11.11
N TRP A 789 -24.20 2.21 11.01
CA TRP A 789 -24.73 1.73 9.73
C TRP A 789 -25.37 2.84 8.89
N PHE A 790 -26.22 3.66 9.51
CA PHE A 790 -26.84 4.76 8.78
C PHE A 790 -25.82 5.82 8.39
N LEU A 791 -24.75 5.97 9.18
CA LEU A 791 -23.63 6.84 8.87
C LEU A 791 -22.88 6.36 7.63
N GLU A 792 -22.60 5.07 7.53
CA GLU A 792 -21.99 4.44 6.34
C GLU A 792 -22.80 4.73 5.06
N ILE A 793 -24.14 4.57 5.12
CA ILE A 793 -25.02 4.93 4.00
C ILE A 793 -24.93 6.42 3.66
N ALA A 794 -24.91 7.30 4.67
CA ALA A 794 -24.81 8.75 4.44
C ALA A 794 -23.47 9.14 3.81
N VAL A 795 -22.35 8.54 4.26
CA VAL A 795 -21.02 8.75 3.65
C VAL A 795 -20.99 8.22 2.22
N TYR A 796 -21.53 7.03 1.97
CA TYR A 796 -21.63 6.47 0.63
C TYR A 796 -22.38 7.42 -0.31
N LEU A 797 -23.54 7.95 0.11
CA LEU A 797 -24.30 8.92 -0.69
C LEU A 797 -23.57 10.26 -0.87
N ALA A 798 -22.80 10.72 0.12
CA ALA A 798 -22.00 11.93 0.02
C ALA A 798 -20.85 11.80 -0.99
N LEU A 799 -20.25 10.61 -1.09
CA LEU A 799 -19.20 10.29 -2.06
C LEU A 799 -19.73 9.94 -3.46
N HIS A 800 -21.06 9.91 -3.64
CA HIS A 800 -21.73 9.73 -4.92
C HIS A 800 -22.63 10.93 -5.25
N PRO A 801 -22.08 12.12 -5.53
CA PRO A 801 -22.87 13.34 -5.72
C PRO A 801 -23.83 13.28 -6.92
N ARG A 802 -23.52 12.44 -7.93
CA ARG A 802 -24.41 12.18 -9.09
C ARG A 802 -25.59 11.26 -8.75
N GLY A 803 -25.56 10.62 -7.58
CA GLY A 803 -26.55 9.66 -7.12
C GLY A 803 -26.33 8.24 -7.61
N VAL A 804 -26.99 7.31 -6.94
CA VAL A 804 -26.87 5.86 -7.15
C VAL A 804 -28.24 5.22 -7.32
N SER A 805 -28.33 4.15 -8.10
CA SER A 805 -29.55 3.34 -8.17
C SER A 805 -29.77 2.56 -6.87
N ALA A 806 -31.01 2.16 -6.63
CA ALA A 806 -31.34 1.27 -5.51
C ALA A 806 -30.54 -0.04 -5.56
N ASP A 807 -30.37 -0.59 -6.76
CA ASP A 807 -29.67 -1.86 -6.98
C ASP A 807 -28.17 -1.72 -6.67
N LYS A 808 -27.50 -0.67 -7.19
CA LYS A 808 -26.08 -0.43 -6.88
C LYS A 808 -25.87 -0.21 -5.37
N LEU A 809 -26.74 0.56 -4.73
CA LEU A 809 -26.67 0.80 -3.29
C LEU A 809 -26.90 -0.50 -2.49
N ALA A 810 -27.78 -1.39 -2.96
CA ALA A 810 -27.98 -2.70 -2.35
C ALA A 810 -26.75 -3.61 -2.52
N THR A 811 -26.17 -3.65 -3.72
CA THR A 811 -24.97 -4.44 -4.03
C THR A 811 -23.75 -3.98 -3.25
N ASP A 812 -23.52 -2.68 -3.12
CA ASP A 812 -22.31 -2.15 -2.50
C ASP A 812 -22.34 -2.20 -0.96
N LEU A 813 -23.52 -1.99 -0.35
CA LEU A 813 -23.62 -1.84 1.11
C LEU A 813 -24.06 -3.12 1.84
N TRP A 814 -24.74 -4.05 1.18
CA TRP A 814 -25.15 -5.31 1.79
C TRP A 814 -24.29 -6.47 1.29
N PRO A 815 -23.69 -7.26 2.19
CA PRO A 815 -22.89 -8.43 1.81
C PRO A 815 -23.68 -9.40 0.93
N ALA A 816 -22.99 -10.09 0.02
CA ALA A 816 -23.61 -10.95 -1.00
C ALA A 816 -24.41 -12.13 -0.42
N ASP A 817 -24.07 -12.60 0.79
CA ASP A 817 -24.81 -13.63 1.54
C ASP A 817 -26.20 -13.14 2.02
N ARG A 818 -26.44 -11.83 2.00
CA ARG A 818 -27.65 -11.16 2.49
C ARG A 818 -28.17 -10.16 1.46
N GLN A 819 -28.60 -10.65 0.30
CA GLN A 819 -29.31 -9.82 -0.67
C GLN A 819 -30.48 -9.08 0.00
N ALA A 820 -30.34 -7.76 0.12
CA ALA A 820 -31.32 -6.94 0.79
C ALA A 820 -32.60 -6.88 -0.04
N LYS A 821 -33.73 -7.21 0.58
CA LYS A 821 -35.04 -6.93 -0.03
C LYS A 821 -35.18 -5.43 -0.25
N GLU A 822 -35.83 -5.03 -1.34
CA GLU A 822 -36.07 -3.62 -1.66
C GLU A 822 -36.71 -2.83 -0.50
N SER A 823 -37.60 -3.46 0.28
CA SER A 823 -38.20 -2.87 1.48
C SER A 823 -37.17 -2.51 2.57
N THR A 824 -36.10 -3.29 2.69
CA THR A 824 -34.99 -3.06 3.64
C THR A 824 -34.18 -1.86 3.22
N VAL A 825 -33.84 -1.76 1.93
CA VAL A 825 -33.12 -0.62 1.34
C VAL A 825 -33.94 0.66 1.50
N ARG A 826 -35.22 0.63 1.12
CA ARG A 826 -36.14 1.76 1.29
C ARG A 826 -36.25 2.19 2.75
N ARG A 827 -36.33 1.24 3.70
CA ARG A 827 -36.39 1.56 5.13
C ARG A 827 -35.11 2.26 5.60
N ALA A 828 -33.94 1.76 5.19
CA ALA A 828 -32.68 2.38 5.57
C ALA A 828 -32.55 3.81 5.04
N LEU A 829 -32.98 4.05 3.79
CA LEU A 829 -33.01 5.39 3.20
C LEU A 829 -34.02 6.33 3.88
N VAL A 830 -35.13 5.81 4.41
CA VAL A 830 -36.06 6.61 5.23
C VAL A 830 -35.41 7.07 6.52
N ASP A 831 -34.67 6.19 7.20
CA ASP A 831 -33.99 6.53 8.45
C ASP A 831 -32.84 7.53 8.20
N VAL A 832 -32.08 7.39 7.10
CA VAL A 832 -31.07 8.39 6.69
C VAL A 832 -31.70 9.72 6.28
N ARG A 833 -32.84 9.71 5.58
CA ARG A 833 -33.59 10.93 5.22
C ARG A 833 -34.05 11.68 6.47
N ALA A 834 -34.58 10.96 7.46
CA ALA A 834 -34.99 11.55 8.73
C ALA A 834 -33.80 12.17 9.49
N TRP A 835 -32.61 11.55 9.41
CA TRP A 835 -31.40 12.10 10.00
C TRP A 835 -30.86 13.32 9.24
N ALA A 836 -30.82 13.27 7.91
CA ALA A 836 -30.40 14.40 7.07
C ALA A 836 -31.33 15.61 7.25
N GLY A 837 -32.63 15.37 7.36
CA GLY A 837 -33.64 16.42 7.52
C GLY A 837 -34.08 17.04 6.20
N HIS A 838 -34.57 18.27 6.28
CA HIS A 838 -35.10 19.06 5.16
C HIS A 838 -34.63 20.51 5.26
N ALA A 839 -34.78 21.26 4.17
CA ALA A 839 -34.48 22.68 4.12
C ALA A 839 -35.21 23.44 5.25
N PRO A 840 -34.59 24.46 5.89
CA PRO A 840 -35.25 25.27 6.90
C PRO A 840 -36.53 25.95 6.38
N ASP A 841 -36.53 26.31 5.10
CA ASP A 841 -37.58 27.10 4.45
C ASP A 841 -38.76 26.25 3.94
N ASP A 842 -38.53 24.96 3.64
CA ASP A 842 -39.56 24.05 3.12
C ASP A 842 -39.46 22.65 3.77
N PRO A 843 -40.42 22.27 4.62
CA PRO A 843 -40.49 20.95 5.23
C PRO A 843 -40.61 19.76 4.26
N ASN A 844 -40.98 20.00 2.99
CA ASN A 844 -41.07 18.95 1.96
C ASN A 844 -39.78 18.80 1.15
N ASP A 845 -38.85 19.74 1.29
CA ASP A 845 -37.60 19.77 0.53
C ASP A 845 -36.49 19.04 1.29
N PHE A 846 -36.55 17.70 1.26
CA PHE A 846 -35.61 16.83 1.96
C PHE A 846 -34.21 16.88 1.33
N TYR A 847 -33.16 16.90 2.17
CA TYR A 847 -31.77 16.79 1.70
C TYR A 847 -31.47 15.46 1.02
N LEU A 848 -32.20 14.40 1.40
CA LEU A 848 -32.27 13.14 0.66
C LEU A 848 -33.66 13.02 0.03
N PRO A 849 -33.86 13.43 -1.23
CA PRO A 849 -35.17 13.39 -1.89
C PRO A 849 -35.79 11.98 -1.89
N ALA A 850 -37.12 11.92 -1.95
CA ALA A 850 -37.83 10.67 -2.21
C ALA A 850 -37.71 10.30 -3.70
N GLY A 851 -37.63 9.00 -3.99
CA GLY A 851 -37.67 8.53 -5.37
C GLY A 851 -39.02 8.82 -6.03
N THR A 852 -39.01 9.37 -7.23
CA THR A 852 -40.22 9.60 -8.03
C THR A 852 -40.62 8.31 -8.75
N PRO A 853 -41.83 7.77 -8.54
CA PRO A 853 -42.29 6.59 -9.26
C PRO A 853 -42.27 6.80 -10.78
N GLY A 854 -41.66 5.87 -11.53
CA GLY A 854 -41.63 5.89 -13.00
C GLY A 854 -40.43 6.61 -13.65
N VAL A 855 -39.56 7.25 -12.85
CA VAL A 855 -38.23 7.72 -13.28
C VAL A 855 -37.20 6.83 -12.62
N ALA A 856 -36.08 6.52 -13.31
CA ALA A 856 -34.97 5.80 -12.71
C ALA A 856 -34.57 6.51 -11.41
N THR A 857 -34.90 5.90 -10.27
CA THR A 857 -34.76 6.52 -8.95
C THR A 857 -33.29 6.49 -8.58
N GLN A 858 -32.62 7.64 -8.73
CA GLN A 858 -31.28 7.85 -8.20
C GLN A 858 -31.39 8.48 -6.82
N TYR A 859 -30.82 7.82 -5.82
CA TYR A 859 -30.68 8.37 -4.47
C TYR A 859 -29.41 9.19 -4.41
N ARG A 860 -29.53 10.44 -3.97
CA ARG A 860 -28.41 11.36 -3.76
C ARG A 860 -28.66 12.23 -2.54
N LEU A 861 -27.59 12.54 -1.81
CA LEU A 861 -27.62 13.59 -0.81
C LEU A 861 -27.45 14.94 -1.54
N THR A 862 -28.21 15.96 -1.16
CA THR A 862 -28.21 17.29 -1.78
C THR A 862 -27.89 18.35 -0.74
N ARG A 863 -27.32 19.49 -1.16
CA ARG A 863 -27.00 20.65 -0.29
C ARG A 863 -26.31 20.24 1.02
N PHE A 864 -25.31 19.38 0.93
CA PHE A 864 -24.49 18.97 2.08
C PHE A 864 -23.09 19.60 1.97
N LEU A 865 -22.36 19.63 3.07
CA LEU A 865 -20.95 20.02 3.12
C LEU A 865 -20.11 18.79 3.45
N LEU A 866 -19.06 18.55 2.67
CA LEU A 866 -18.11 17.48 2.86
C LEU A 866 -16.76 18.08 3.27
N ASP A 867 -16.15 17.58 4.34
CA ASP A 867 -14.81 18.04 4.76
C ASP A 867 -13.75 17.83 3.69
N TRP A 868 -13.85 16.75 2.92
CA TRP A 868 -12.96 16.51 1.79
C TRP A 868 -13.09 17.59 0.70
N ASP A 869 -14.30 18.07 0.41
CA ASP A 869 -14.46 19.19 -0.52
C ASP A 869 -13.96 20.51 0.08
N LEU A 870 -14.20 20.76 1.38
CA LEU A 870 -13.61 21.90 2.09
C LEU A 870 -12.08 21.89 2.02
N PHE A 871 -11.46 20.75 2.27
CA PHE A 871 -10.01 20.55 2.19
C PHE A 871 -9.49 20.92 0.80
N ARG A 872 -10.13 20.41 -0.25
CA ARG A 872 -9.74 20.69 -1.65
C ARG A 872 -9.89 22.16 -2.00
N ARG A 873 -10.99 22.79 -1.58
CA ARG A 873 -11.26 24.23 -1.78
C ARG A 873 -10.21 25.11 -1.10
N LEU A 874 -9.86 24.79 0.15
CA LEU A 874 -8.80 25.47 0.90
C LEU A 874 -7.44 25.29 0.25
N ARG A 875 -7.06 24.06 -0.14
CA ARG A 875 -5.80 23.80 -0.83
C ARG A 875 -5.68 24.58 -2.15
N LYS A 876 -6.76 24.62 -2.94
CA LYS A 876 -6.81 25.37 -4.20
C LYS A 876 -6.55 26.87 -3.96
N ARG A 877 -7.23 27.46 -2.97
CA ARG A 877 -7.08 28.87 -2.61
C ARG A 877 -5.67 29.15 -2.06
N ALA A 878 -5.15 28.27 -1.19
CA ALA A 878 -3.80 28.34 -0.66
C ALA A 878 -2.72 28.32 -1.77
N ASN A 879 -2.83 27.41 -2.75
CA ASN A 879 -1.94 27.37 -3.91
C ASN A 879 -1.95 28.69 -4.70
N ALA A 880 -3.14 29.27 -4.92
CA ALA A 880 -3.27 30.54 -5.64
C ALA A 880 -2.68 31.72 -4.84
N LEU A 881 -2.91 31.75 -3.53
CA LEU A 881 -2.35 32.76 -2.61
C LEU A 881 -0.82 32.68 -2.54
N ALA A 882 -0.26 31.47 -2.39
CA ALA A 882 1.18 31.24 -2.35
C ALA A 882 1.84 31.72 -3.64
N LYS A 883 1.28 31.38 -4.81
CA LYS A 883 1.76 31.87 -6.11
C LYS A 883 1.66 33.39 -6.25
N ALA A 884 0.65 34.02 -5.65
CA ALA A 884 0.48 35.48 -5.61
C ALA A 884 1.39 36.18 -4.58
N GLY A 885 2.24 35.43 -3.85
CA GLY A 885 3.10 35.97 -2.80
C GLY A 885 2.36 36.37 -1.52
N ARG A 886 1.12 35.90 -1.32
CA ARG A 886 0.32 36.12 -0.10
C ARG A 886 0.57 34.96 0.88
N VAL A 887 1.79 34.88 1.38
CA VAL A 887 2.28 33.72 2.15
C VAL A 887 1.48 33.51 3.44
N GLU A 888 1.22 34.57 4.21
CA GLU A 888 0.47 34.46 5.48
C GLU A 888 -0.94 33.90 5.26
N ASP A 889 -1.65 34.40 4.24
CA ASP A 889 -2.99 33.92 3.88
C ASP A 889 -2.94 32.46 3.36
N ALA A 890 -1.90 32.10 2.59
CA ALA A 890 -1.71 30.75 2.12
C ALA A 890 -1.46 29.77 3.27
N VAL A 891 -0.61 30.14 4.22
CA VAL A 891 -0.34 29.37 5.44
C VAL A 891 -1.63 29.20 6.25
N ALA A 892 -2.45 30.24 6.36
CA ALA A 892 -3.74 30.17 7.05
C ALA A 892 -4.70 29.17 6.38
N ASP A 893 -4.81 29.18 5.05
CA ASP A 893 -5.67 28.25 4.32
C ASP A 893 -5.16 26.80 4.37
N TYR A 894 -3.86 26.57 4.20
CA TYR A 894 -3.28 25.24 4.39
C TYR A 894 -3.49 24.72 5.81
N SER A 895 -3.28 25.58 6.82
CA SER A 895 -3.52 25.21 8.21
C SER A 895 -4.98 24.89 8.47
N ALA A 896 -5.91 25.69 7.93
CA ALA A 896 -7.34 25.38 8.00
C ALA A 896 -7.67 24.04 7.34
N ALA A 897 -7.04 23.70 6.21
CA ALA A 897 -7.24 22.42 5.54
C ALA A 897 -6.76 21.24 6.40
N LEU A 898 -5.55 21.31 6.96
CA LEU A 898 -5.01 20.25 7.82
C LEU A 898 -5.76 20.13 9.16
N GLN A 899 -6.34 21.21 9.68
CA GLN A 899 -7.20 21.17 10.88
C GLN A 899 -8.50 20.37 10.68
N LEU A 900 -8.90 20.07 9.43
CA LEU A 900 -10.04 19.19 9.16
C LEU A 900 -9.71 17.71 9.44
N ILE A 901 -8.44 17.35 9.53
CA ILE A 901 -7.97 15.99 9.81
C ILE A 901 -8.20 15.67 11.28
N ARG A 902 -9.04 14.67 11.56
CA ARG A 902 -9.38 14.24 12.93
C ARG A 902 -8.78 12.90 13.33
N GLY A 903 -8.06 12.25 12.42
CA GLY A 903 -7.59 10.88 12.58
C GLY A 903 -7.37 10.18 11.25
N PRO A 904 -7.23 8.85 11.28
CA PRO A 904 -7.09 8.05 10.08
C PRO A 904 -8.34 8.13 9.21
N ILE A 905 -8.14 8.36 7.92
CA ILE A 905 -9.20 8.65 6.95
C ILE A 905 -10.15 7.47 6.81
N LEU A 906 -11.47 7.74 6.86
CA LEU A 906 -12.53 6.74 6.70
C LEU A 906 -12.42 5.52 7.65
N ARG A 907 -11.79 5.68 8.82
CA ARG A 907 -11.64 4.58 9.79
C ARG A 907 -12.99 4.17 10.39
N SER A 908 -13.44 2.98 10.03
CA SER A 908 -14.71 2.40 10.49
C SER A 908 -14.67 2.00 11.98
N GLU A 909 -15.74 2.31 12.72
CA GLU A 909 -16.00 1.72 14.04
C GLU A 909 -16.60 0.29 13.95
N ARG A 910 -16.98 -0.13 12.73
CA ARG A 910 -17.52 -1.46 12.45
C ARG A 910 -16.45 -2.35 11.83
N GLU A 911 -16.33 -3.56 12.35
CA GLU A 911 -15.41 -4.60 11.87
C GLU A 911 -15.49 -4.86 10.36
N HIS A 912 -16.70 -4.77 9.77
CA HIS A 912 -16.96 -4.96 8.34
C HIS A 912 -17.65 -3.74 7.70
N GLY A 913 -17.40 -2.54 8.23
CA GLY A 913 -17.94 -1.30 7.62
C GLY A 913 -17.05 -0.82 6.48
N TYR A 914 -17.65 -0.14 5.51
CA TYR A 914 -16.96 0.53 4.40
C TYR A 914 -16.22 -0.42 3.45
N GLY A 915 -16.62 -1.69 3.38
CA GLY A 915 -16.04 -2.66 2.45
C GLY A 915 -16.11 -2.24 0.98
N TRP A 916 -17.14 -1.45 0.63
CA TRP A 916 -17.31 -0.85 -0.70
C TRP A 916 -16.19 0.12 -1.11
N LEU A 917 -15.36 0.62 -0.19
CA LEU A 917 -14.14 1.39 -0.52
C LEU A 917 -13.06 0.55 -1.20
N ARG A 918 -13.26 -0.77 -1.29
CA ARG A 918 -12.44 -1.67 -2.09
C ARG A 918 -13.02 -1.92 -3.48
N ASN A 919 -14.25 -1.45 -3.73
CA ASN A 919 -14.85 -1.57 -5.06
C ASN A 919 -13.98 -0.81 -6.06
N PRO A 920 -13.75 -1.33 -7.27
CA PRO A 920 -12.79 -0.70 -8.17
C PRO A 920 -13.14 0.71 -8.67
N ASP A 921 -14.39 1.17 -8.48
CA ASP A 921 -14.77 2.57 -8.69
C ASP A 921 -14.49 3.48 -7.48
N GLN A 922 -13.98 2.94 -6.38
CA GLN A 922 -13.78 3.58 -5.09
C GLN A 922 -12.46 3.11 -4.45
N HIS A 923 -11.48 3.99 -4.28
CA HIS A 923 -10.21 3.67 -3.59
C HIS A 923 -9.73 4.84 -2.74
N LEU A 924 -10.67 5.63 -2.24
CA LEU A 924 -10.40 6.91 -1.59
C LEU A 924 -9.66 6.75 -0.25
N ASP A 925 -9.88 5.64 0.46
CA ASP A 925 -9.12 5.28 1.66
C ASP A 925 -7.62 5.08 1.38
N SER A 926 -7.28 4.56 0.21
CA SER A 926 -5.90 4.34 -0.22
C SER A 926 -5.27 5.59 -0.85
N ILE A 927 -6.07 6.45 -1.51
CA ILE A 927 -5.55 7.57 -2.30
C ILE A 927 -5.46 8.87 -1.48
N ILE A 928 -6.49 9.20 -0.69
CA ILE A 928 -6.57 10.48 0.02
C ILE A 928 -5.41 10.69 1.02
N PRO A 929 -4.95 9.68 1.80
CA PRO A 929 -3.83 9.88 2.71
C PRO A 929 -2.59 10.46 2.02
N GLY A 930 -2.24 9.94 0.83
CA GLY A 930 -1.12 10.47 0.06
C GLY A 930 -1.30 11.92 -0.38
N TRP A 931 -2.53 12.34 -0.71
CA TRP A 931 -2.85 13.73 -1.06
C TRP A 931 -2.81 14.67 0.13
N VAL A 932 -3.22 14.19 1.30
CA VAL A 932 -3.09 14.93 2.56
C VAL A 932 -1.61 15.12 2.91
N VAL A 933 -0.79 14.07 2.76
CA VAL A 933 0.67 14.14 2.94
C VAL A 933 1.30 15.15 1.99
N ASP A 934 0.91 15.17 0.70
CA ASP A 934 1.42 16.17 -0.26
C ASP A 934 1.06 17.60 0.14
N THR A 935 -0.15 17.80 0.69
CA THR A 935 -0.62 19.12 1.14
C THR A 935 0.13 19.60 2.37
N ALA A 936 0.40 18.70 3.32
CA ALA A 936 1.20 19.01 4.50
C ALA A 936 2.65 19.33 4.10
N HIS A 937 3.21 18.57 3.17
CA HIS A 937 4.53 18.82 2.62
C HIS A 937 4.64 20.20 1.95
N GLU A 938 3.62 20.61 1.17
CA GLU A 938 3.55 21.98 0.61
C GLU A 938 3.56 23.06 1.70
N LEU A 939 2.85 22.85 2.82
CA LEU A 939 2.87 23.78 3.96
C LEU A 939 4.24 23.78 4.67
N VAL A 940 4.87 22.62 4.85
CA VAL A 940 6.21 22.50 5.43
C VAL A 940 7.23 23.28 4.59
N ASP A 941 7.23 23.10 3.28
CA ASP A 941 8.13 23.83 2.38
C ASP A 941 7.94 25.35 2.52
N LEU A 942 6.69 25.80 2.49
CA LEU A 942 6.35 27.22 2.59
C LEU A 942 6.79 27.83 3.93
N THR A 943 6.60 27.10 5.03
CA THR A 943 6.91 27.58 6.39
C THR A 943 8.40 27.48 6.72
N LEU A 944 9.11 26.47 6.23
CA LEU A 944 10.56 26.36 6.34
C LEU A 944 11.28 27.52 5.63
N GLU A 945 10.83 27.92 4.44
CA GLU A 945 11.38 29.07 3.71
C GLU A 945 11.28 30.37 4.53
N HIS A 946 10.20 30.51 5.30
CA HIS A 946 9.89 31.68 6.14
C HIS A 946 10.32 31.53 7.61
N ARG A 947 10.99 30.41 7.96
CA ARG A 947 11.46 30.07 9.32
C ARG A 947 10.36 29.96 10.40
N ASP A 948 9.15 29.59 10.00
CA ASP A 948 8.08 29.22 10.93
C ASP A 948 8.13 27.70 11.22
N LEU A 949 9.04 27.32 12.11
CA LEU A 949 9.32 25.91 12.40
C LEU A 949 8.19 25.23 13.21
N ASP A 950 7.46 25.99 14.02
CA ASP A 950 6.35 25.47 14.83
C ASP A 950 5.19 25.01 13.93
N THR A 951 4.81 25.84 12.95
CA THR A 951 3.77 25.48 11.97
C THR A 951 4.23 24.34 11.07
N ALA A 952 5.52 24.32 10.68
CA ALA A 952 6.09 23.22 9.90
C ALA A 952 5.97 21.88 10.64
N ARG A 953 6.38 21.83 11.93
CA ARG A 953 6.26 20.62 12.75
C ARG A 953 4.81 20.17 12.89
N TRP A 954 3.92 21.10 13.25
CA TRP A 954 2.50 20.80 13.37
C TRP A 954 1.90 20.23 12.07
N ALA A 955 2.27 20.77 10.92
CA ALA A 955 1.82 20.29 9.62
C ALA A 955 2.28 18.85 9.33
N ALA A 956 3.57 18.56 9.58
CA ALA A 956 4.12 17.22 9.41
C ALA A 956 3.44 16.20 10.33
N GLU A 957 3.21 16.56 11.60
CA GLU A 957 2.48 15.71 12.57
C GLU A 957 1.01 15.51 12.20
N ALA A 958 0.33 16.53 11.68
CA ALA A 958 -1.05 16.43 11.21
C ALA A 958 -1.19 15.41 10.05
N SER A 959 -0.18 15.34 9.16
CA SER A 959 -0.17 14.33 8.10
C SER A 959 0.03 12.90 8.62
N ARG A 960 0.85 12.71 9.67
CA ARG A 960 1.01 11.41 10.34
C ARG A 960 -0.28 10.94 11.01
N LEU A 961 -1.13 11.86 11.46
CA LEU A 961 -2.44 11.51 11.99
C LEU A 961 -3.38 10.91 10.92
N ALA A 962 -3.24 11.35 9.67
CA ALA A 962 -3.98 10.80 8.53
C ALA A 962 -3.43 9.45 8.04
N ASP A 963 -2.11 9.23 8.20
CA ASP A 963 -1.38 8.01 7.81
C ASP A 963 -0.73 7.32 9.04
N PRO A 964 -1.53 6.69 9.93
CA PRO A 964 -1.02 6.08 11.15
C PRO A 964 -0.11 4.86 10.88
N ASP A 965 -0.28 4.21 9.72
CA ASP A 965 0.47 3.03 9.30
C ASP A 965 1.83 3.41 8.69
N LEU A 966 2.18 4.70 8.67
CA LEU A 966 3.41 5.24 8.09
C LEU A 966 3.64 4.70 6.67
N THR A 967 2.59 4.70 5.85
CA THR A 967 2.67 4.19 4.47
C THR A 967 3.50 5.09 3.56
N HIS A 968 3.65 6.38 3.90
CA HIS A 968 4.46 7.34 3.17
C HIS A 968 5.74 7.71 3.93
N ASP A 969 6.85 7.87 3.22
CA ASP A 969 8.14 8.31 3.81
C ASP A 969 8.15 9.82 4.11
N ARG A 970 7.41 10.61 3.32
CA ARG A 970 7.44 12.08 3.32
C ARG A 970 7.27 12.72 4.70
N PRO A 971 6.31 12.30 5.56
CA PRO A 971 6.13 12.93 6.86
C PRO A 971 7.36 12.81 7.76
N LEU A 972 8.06 11.67 7.74
CA LEU A 972 9.31 11.49 8.51
C LEU A 972 10.46 12.29 7.88
N LEU A 973 10.53 12.35 6.54
CA LEU A 973 11.50 13.19 5.83
C LEU A 973 11.33 14.67 6.18
N ASP A 974 10.10 15.16 6.24
CA ASP A 974 9.81 16.54 6.63
C ASP A 974 10.17 16.81 8.09
N LEU A 975 9.85 15.89 9.02
CA LEU A 975 10.29 16.00 10.42
C LEU A 975 11.82 16.02 10.56
N MET A 976 12.54 15.25 9.74
CA MET A 976 14.01 15.31 9.70
C MET A 976 14.51 16.67 9.18
N ARG A 977 13.91 17.23 8.13
CA ARG A 977 14.24 18.58 7.61
C ARG A 977 13.98 19.67 8.65
N ILE A 978 12.88 19.58 9.39
CA ILE A 978 12.51 20.51 10.46
C ILE A 978 13.50 20.40 11.62
N ALA A 979 13.78 19.19 12.11
CA ALA A 979 14.75 18.97 13.17
C ALA A 979 16.16 19.45 12.77
N HIS A 980 16.54 19.31 11.50
CA HIS A 980 17.78 19.88 10.97
C HIS A 980 17.78 21.41 11.02
N ALA A 981 16.70 22.06 10.59
CA ALA A 981 16.55 23.52 10.63
C ALA A 981 16.59 24.08 12.06
N GLU A 982 16.11 23.32 13.04
CA GLU A 982 16.20 23.65 14.47
C GLU A 982 17.59 23.39 15.08
N GLY A 983 18.44 22.62 14.40
CA GLY A 983 19.72 22.15 14.93
C GLY A 983 19.60 20.97 15.91
N ASN A 984 18.45 20.30 15.97
CA ASN A 984 18.21 19.12 16.81
C ASN A 984 18.62 17.83 16.11
N LEU A 985 19.93 17.55 16.07
CA LEU A 985 20.47 16.35 15.41
C LEU A 985 20.03 15.03 16.06
N ALA A 986 19.63 15.04 17.34
CA ALA A 986 19.18 13.83 18.04
C ALA A 986 17.79 13.40 17.54
N GLU A 987 16.85 14.35 17.48
CA GLU A 987 15.51 14.12 16.92
C GLU A 987 15.57 13.79 15.43
N MET A 988 16.44 14.45 14.66
CA MET A 988 16.67 14.11 13.25
C MET A 988 17.09 12.65 13.08
N ARG A 989 17.95 12.12 13.96
CA ARG A 989 18.36 10.70 13.95
C ARG A 989 17.24 9.76 14.38
N GLU A 990 16.47 10.12 15.40
CA GLU A 990 15.33 9.31 15.85
C GLU A 990 14.32 9.09 14.72
N HIS A 991 13.99 10.14 13.95
CA HIS A 991 13.11 10.01 12.79
C HIS A 991 13.74 9.20 11.65
N ALA A 992 15.06 9.26 11.48
CA ALA A 992 15.79 8.46 10.50
C ALA A 992 15.78 6.97 10.87
N ASP A 993 16.08 6.65 12.13
CA ASP A 993 16.06 5.28 12.66
C ASP A 993 14.65 4.69 12.58
N LEU A 994 13.62 5.49 12.94
CA LEU A 994 12.22 5.09 12.82
C LEU A 994 11.84 4.82 11.35
N LEU A 995 12.26 5.69 10.43
CA LEU A 995 12.02 5.47 9.00
C LEU A 995 12.64 4.14 8.56
N LEU A 996 13.92 3.91 8.84
CA LEU A 996 14.62 2.69 8.43
C LEU A 996 14.03 1.43 9.07
N SER A 997 13.71 1.46 10.37
CA SER A 997 13.10 0.33 11.07
C SER A 997 11.72 -0.04 10.50
N GLU A 998 10.88 0.97 10.23
CA GLU A 998 9.56 0.77 9.63
C GLU A 998 9.60 0.29 8.18
N ARG A 999 10.76 0.43 7.52
CA ARG A 999 11.00 -0.13 6.18
C ARG A 999 11.69 -1.49 6.21
N GLY A 1000 12.21 -1.91 7.36
CA GLY A 1000 13.07 -3.09 7.48
C GLY A 1000 14.39 -2.90 6.73
N PHE A 1001 14.88 -1.66 6.65
CA PHE A 1001 16.15 -1.32 6.01
C PHE A 1001 17.20 -1.08 7.08
N GLU A 1002 18.43 -1.51 6.82
CA GLU A 1002 19.57 -1.23 7.69
C GLU A 1002 20.27 0.07 7.29
N VAL A 1003 20.14 0.48 6.02
CA VAL A 1003 20.85 1.61 5.44
C VAL A 1003 19.93 2.51 4.62
N GLY A 1004 20.29 3.79 4.50
CA GLY A 1004 19.49 4.79 3.78
C GLY A 1004 19.39 4.52 2.28
N GLU A 1005 20.40 3.91 1.67
CA GLU A 1005 20.50 3.61 0.24
C GLU A 1005 19.37 2.70 -0.28
N ASP A 1006 18.75 1.92 0.62
CA ASP A 1006 17.62 1.04 0.31
C ASP A 1006 16.30 1.82 0.18
N LEU A 1007 16.25 3.09 0.59
CA LEU A 1007 15.09 3.96 0.41
C LEU A 1007 14.78 4.24 -1.07
N PRO A 1008 13.51 4.55 -1.42
CA PRO A 1008 13.15 5.06 -2.73
C PRO A 1008 14.03 6.25 -3.15
N SER A 1009 14.28 6.43 -4.44
CA SER A 1009 15.25 7.41 -4.94
C SER A 1009 15.00 8.84 -4.45
N GLU A 1010 13.74 9.28 -4.39
CA GLU A 1010 13.37 10.61 -3.87
C GLU A 1010 13.56 10.71 -2.35
N SER A 1011 13.16 9.67 -1.60
CA SER A 1011 13.37 9.60 -0.16
C SER A 1011 14.87 9.60 0.20
N PHE A 1012 15.66 8.80 -0.52
CA PHE A 1012 17.11 8.76 -0.34
C PHE A 1012 17.77 10.09 -0.68
N ALA A 1013 17.26 10.85 -1.66
CA ALA A 1013 17.80 12.17 -1.99
C ALA A 1013 17.78 13.12 -0.78
N VAL A 1014 16.62 13.21 -0.12
CA VAL A 1014 16.43 14.02 1.08
C VAL A 1014 17.25 13.46 2.25
N PHE A 1015 17.23 12.14 2.43
CA PHE A 1015 18.01 11.48 3.47
C PHE A 1015 19.51 11.74 3.35
N HIS A 1016 20.06 11.62 2.13
CA HIS A 1016 21.47 11.87 1.84
C HIS A 1016 21.86 13.34 2.01
N GLU A 1017 20.97 14.28 1.70
CA GLU A 1017 21.18 15.71 1.96
C GLU A 1017 21.34 15.98 3.46
N LEU A 1018 20.52 15.34 4.30
CA LEU A 1018 20.55 15.51 5.76
C LEU A 1018 21.67 14.70 6.43
N PHE A 1019 22.03 13.55 5.86
CA PHE A 1019 23.06 12.64 6.35
C PHE A 1019 24.11 12.33 5.26
N PRO A 1020 24.93 13.30 4.83
CA PRO A 1020 25.91 13.10 3.76
C PRO A 1020 27.01 12.08 4.09
N HIS A 1021 27.09 11.63 5.34
CA HIS A 1021 28.07 10.65 5.83
C HIS A 1021 27.42 9.42 6.48
N GLY A 1022 26.12 9.20 6.28
CA GLY A 1022 25.33 8.19 6.98
C GLY A 1022 24.99 8.58 8.43
N ILE A 1023 24.06 7.85 9.06
CA ILE A 1023 23.52 8.15 10.41
C ILE A 1023 24.63 8.16 11.48
N ASP A 1024 25.53 7.17 11.43
CA ASP A 1024 26.60 6.97 12.42
C ASP A 1024 27.91 7.71 12.12
N GLY A 1025 27.99 8.41 10.98
CA GLY A 1025 29.24 9.02 10.49
C GLY A 1025 30.34 7.99 10.18
N ARG A 1026 30.03 6.69 10.21
CA ARG A 1026 30.85 5.60 9.70
C ARG A 1026 30.26 5.17 8.36
N ARG A 1027 30.94 5.54 7.28
CA ARG A 1027 30.74 4.95 5.95
C ARG A 1027 31.46 3.60 5.88
#